data_AF-A0A257XGH9-F1
#
_entry.id   AF-A0A257XGH9-F1
#
_cell.length_a   1.000
_cell.length_b   1.000
_cell.length_c   1.000
_cell.angle_alpha   90.00
_cell.angle_beta   90.00
_cell.angle_gamma   90.00
#
_symmetry.space_group_name_H-M   'P 1'
#
loop_
_entity.id
_entity.type
_entity.pdbx_description
1 polymer ?
#
loop_
_entity_poly.entity_id
_entity_poly.type
_entity_poly.pdbx_seq_one_letter_code
_entity_poly.pdbx_strand_id
1 'polypeptide(L)'
;MNGDLAWHGGIISGDATAPGTLTLNGVLSQVGSGSVTLNATQLIHANASGNSRFGNNNGRSILLNNGALLQNAAGALLTLETGNNNNTLYLYQSTGTGSRFENLGTVTKTGAGTLDLGYNGFLQIDQRGVLNVQQGTLNLNGVALLSGTQQLAGGTELRVTGGTTTAIAGAVFGGTGVLSLTSGTLTFADGLDTGITLQQSGGSFAGTGNNTLSGRYEWTGGNVTGSGALTVSGVLQLSGTSSFGLAGRSMVHTNGSGSSSMFKTNGYFYIGSGASFTNATSAQLYFDTGSGNPGLWYPSGPAGTFVNQGTLTKVGSGTLNVYSPVGLQNPGTLILGQGSVIADGFNQNAGTLQLLPGTIFSTASSPLTNTGLIAGHGTLITGGTGLLNQSTVSPGGTGSIGTLSITGRYTQDATGTLQIERGNAGTDALIVSSTATLGGTLVVSELPGYISTGGTSDVVTASALSGSFSTITLPSGYSTQVVGNRQVLSYAGAICGGVCWDGGAGSLAWTDAANWTGDLLPGTNDLVFVDLGTISVQLTQGSHTIRSLNTAAGNTLVVSGGSLTVTDVATLAGDLVISGGTANFNGAAQLARLMLSSGIFGGSGAVTFTQSGSTWTGGDVSGTGRLVFAAGSTFNYAAGTRTIARRLDIEQGGRLSLDSGSLTTTGGASNAGVVNVAFGATGRYGGSATYLLDATGQFAGGGRIEFINTAQVTSATTAPPIADNTFTVRVQDSARFTLSTPGAIANLELADSGQVIAQAGLQAGTLLQTGGTLTLNAASGAGTYNWNGGTLAGNSTFSVVGGGSWTRGTLTGNLVIANGASLTLSGTGSDDVQSTSYKRFGAGSLTNFGTLNWLEGHIDVIGAGRVDNHGLIDLAADFSFGDRSTGTGTFTMVNHNSGVISKTAGTGEFAIGTLGIPGGTANYTNFTNNGRINVFSGRLRFNIGYSGAPGGGTFTHN
;
A
#
# COMPACT_ATOMS: atom_id res chain seq x y z
N MET A 1 -2.95 -66.51 -59.48
CA MET A 1 -3.99 -66.25 -60.50
C MET A 1 -3.81 -64.84 -61.02
N ASN A 2 -3.58 -64.68 -62.34
CA ASN A 2 -3.38 -63.35 -62.95
C ASN A 2 -4.67 -62.76 -63.57
N GLY A 3 -5.68 -63.59 -63.83
CA GLY A 3 -7.00 -63.12 -64.26
C GLY A 3 -7.88 -62.68 -63.10
N ASP A 4 -9.00 -62.04 -63.43
CA ASP A 4 -10.00 -61.57 -62.47
C ASP A 4 -10.74 -62.74 -61.80
N LEU A 5 -11.09 -62.57 -60.52
CA LEU A 5 -11.90 -63.51 -59.75
C LEU A 5 -13.24 -62.87 -59.39
N ALA A 6 -14.30 -63.30 -60.09
CA ALA A 6 -15.67 -62.95 -59.76
C ALA A 6 -16.27 -64.02 -58.81
N TRP A 7 -16.27 -63.75 -57.51
CA TRP A 7 -16.66 -64.72 -56.48
C TRP A 7 -18.14 -64.58 -56.11
N HIS A 8 -19.04 -65.12 -56.93
CA HIS A 8 -20.49 -64.95 -56.74
C HIS A 8 -21.14 -65.86 -55.68
N GLY A 9 -20.37 -66.79 -55.10
CA GLY A 9 -20.77 -67.74 -54.06
C GLY A 9 -19.80 -68.92 -53.94
N GLY A 10 -20.01 -69.78 -52.94
CA GLY A 10 -19.28 -71.04 -52.77
C GLY A 10 -18.08 -70.98 -51.82
N ILE A 11 -17.34 -72.10 -51.73
CA ILE A 11 -16.22 -72.29 -50.80
C ILE A 11 -14.91 -72.41 -51.59
N ILE A 12 -13.91 -71.60 -51.24
CA ILE A 12 -12.51 -71.82 -51.61
C ILE A 12 -11.85 -72.53 -50.42
N SER A 13 -11.41 -73.77 -50.60
CA SER A 13 -10.88 -74.60 -49.51
C SER A 13 -9.48 -75.13 -49.79
N GLY A 14 -8.69 -75.32 -48.72
CA GLY A 14 -7.38 -75.98 -48.73
C GLY A 14 -7.31 -77.13 -47.73
N ASP A 15 -6.16 -77.79 -47.66
CA ASP A 15 -5.89 -78.84 -46.66
C ASP A 15 -5.67 -78.19 -45.28
N ALA A 16 -6.45 -78.62 -44.28
CA ALA A 16 -6.35 -78.12 -42.91
C ALA A 16 -5.00 -78.40 -42.23
N THR A 17 -4.22 -79.35 -42.73
CA THR A 17 -2.88 -79.69 -42.22
C THR A 17 -1.75 -78.97 -42.96
N ALA A 18 -2.02 -78.44 -44.16
CA ALA A 18 -1.09 -77.70 -45.01
C ALA A 18 -1.84 -76.69 -45.89
N PRO A 19 -2.28 -75.55 -45.33
CA PRO A 19 -3.11 -74.59 -46.06
C PRO A 19 -2.33 -74.00 -47.25
N GLY A 20 -2.87 -74.19 -48.45
CA GLY A 20 -2.31 -73.60 -49.68
C GLY A 20 -2.49 -72.08 -49.73
N THR A 21 -1.75 -71.43 -50.62
CA THR A 21 -1.85 -69.98 -50.87
C THR A 21 -2.34 -69.70 -52.29
N LEU A 22 -3.45 -68.98 -52.41
CA LEU A 22 -3.94 -68.40 -53.66
C LEU A 22 -3.56 -66.92 -53.69
N THR A 23 -2.54 -66.56 -54.46
CA THR A 23 -2.23 -65.16 -54.77
C THR A 23 -3.03 -64.70 -55.99
N LEU A 24 -3.82 -63.64 -55.85
CA LEU A 24 -4.68 -63.08 -56.88
C LEU A 24 -4.19 -61.69 -57.29
N ASN A 25 -3.66 -61.58 -58.51
CA ASN A 25 -3.16 -60.33 -59.09
C ASN A 25 -4.23 -59.59 -59.93
N GLY A 26 -5.26 -60.29 -60.41
CA GLY A 26 -6.42 -59.70 -61.10
C GLY A 26 -7.45 -59.11 -60.14
N VAL A 27 -8.51 -58.50 -60.68
CA VAL A 27 -9.59 -57.88 -59.90
C VAL A 27 -10.33 -58.92 -59.06
N LEU A 28 -10.46 -58.68 -57.76
CA LEU A 28 -11.29 -59.47 -56.85
C LEU A 28 -12.66 -58.81 -56.72
N SER A 29 -13.72 -59.46 -57.23
CA SER A 29 -15.07 -58.90 -57.21
C SER A 29 -16.07 -59.87 -56.61
N GLN A 30 -16.71 -59.46 -55.52
CA GLN A 30 -17.91 -60.11 -54.99
C GLN A 30 -19.02 -59.07 -54.95
N VAL A 31 -19.84 -59.06 -56.01
CA VAL A 31 -21.05 -58.23 -56.13
C VAL A 31 -22.30 -59.08 -56.39
N GLY A 32 -22.13 -60.40 -56.37
CA GLY A 32 -23.20 -61.36 -56.58
C GLY A 32 -24.08 -61.51 -55.35
N SER A 33 -25.16 -62.26 -55.48
CA SER A 33 -25.99 -62.51 -54.33
C SER A 33 -25.25 -63.41 -53.32
N GLY A 34 -24.59 -64.54 -53.61
CA GLY A 34 -24.13 -65.53 -52.59
C GLY A 34 -23.20 -65.05 -51.45
N SER A 35 -23.31 -65.66 -50.25
CA SER A 35 -22.21 -65.63 -49.26
C SER A 35 -21.02 -66.43 -49.80
N VAL A 36 -19.82 -66.03 -49.42
CA VAL A 36 -18.56 -66.62 -49.88
C VAL A 36 -17.74 -67.12 -48.69
N THR A 37 -17.09 -68.27 -48.82
CA THR A 37 -16.33 -68.88 -47.70
C THR A 37 -14.90 -69.22 -48.11
N LEU A 38 -13.93 -68.71 -47.37
CA LEU A 38 -12.56 -69.19 -47.38
C LEU A 38 -12.39 -70.19 -46.22
N ASN A 39 -11.91 -71.40 -46.51
CA ASN A 39 -11.82 -72.47 -45.52
C ASN A 39 -10.42 -73.11 -45.53
N ALA A 40 -9.70 -73.08 -44.40
CA ALA A 40 -8.40 -73.74 -44.25
C ALA A 40 -7.39 -73.43 -45.39
N THR A 41 -7.32 -72.18 -45.85
CA THR A 41 -6.46 -71.75 -46.95
C THR A 41 -6.20 -70.23 -46.90
N GLN A 42 -5.25 -69.74 -47.68
CA GLN A 42 -4.87 -68.33 -47.74
C GLN A 42 -5.23 -67.71 -49.09
N LEU A 43 -5.91 -66.56 -49.09
CA LEU A 43 -6.15 -65.73 -50.26
C LEU A 43 -5.39 -64.40 -50.10
N ILE A 44 -4.35 -64.20 -50.92
CA ILE A 44 -3.57 -62.97 -50.97
C ILE A 44 -4.05 -62.15 -52.17
N HIS A 45 -4.78 -61.08 -51.90
CA HIS A 45 -5.19 -60.08 -52.88
C HIS A 45 -4.07 -59.06 -53.13
N ALA A 46 -3.55 -58.99 -54.35
CA ALA A 46 -2.42 -58.15 -54.74
C ALA A 46 -2.76 -57.11 -55.82
N ASN A 47 -4.03 -56.95 -56.19
CA ASN A 47 -4.43 -56.03 -57.26
C ASN A 47 -4.45 -54.56 -56.78
N ALA A 48 -3.75 -53.70 -57.53
CA ALA A 48 -3.61 -52.27 -57.23
C ALA A 48 -4.50 -51.37 -58.10
N SER A 49 -5.41 -51.93 -58.92
CA SER A 49 -6.18 -51.14 -59.89
C SER A 49 -7.28 -50.27 -59.27
N GLY A 50 -7.64 -50.52 -58.01
CA GLY A 50 -8.77 -49.87 -57.34
C GLY A 50 -10.14 -50.49 -57.67
N ASN A 51 -10.20 -51.45 -58.59
CA ASN A 51 -11.46 -52.05 -59.02
C ASN A 51 -11.95 -53.20 -58.14
N SER A 52 -11.10 -53.76 -57.27
CA SER A 52 -11.45 -54.87 -56.38
C SER A 52 -12.46 -54.44 -55.32
N ARG A 53 -13.53 -55.22 -55.17
CA ARG A 53 -14.66 -54.87 -54.31
C ARG A 53 -15.38 -56.08 -53.71
N PHE A 54 -15.74 -55.98 -52.43
CA PHE A 54 -16.81 -56.75 -51.83
C PHE A 54 -18.00 -55.81 -51.58
N GLY A 55 -19.12 -56.06 -52.25
CA GLY A 55 -20.32 -55.25 -52.16
C GLY A 55 -21.49 -56.05 -51.58
N ASN A 56 -22.33 -55.39 -50.79
CA ASN A 56 -23.49 -56.03 -50.17
C ASN A 56 -24.82 -55.38 -50.61
N ASN A 57 -25.64 -56.16 -51.33
CA ASN A 57 -26.99 -55.76 -51.71
C ASN A 57 -28.11 -56.34 -50.82
N ASN A 58 -27.86 -57.35 -49.95
CA ASN A 58 -28.93 -58.11 -49.26
C ASN A 58 -28.51 -58.82 -47.93
N GLY A 59 -27.51 -58.36 -47.19
CA GLY A 59 -27.19 -58.85 -45.83
C GLY A 59 -26.33 -60.13 -45.73
N ARG A 60 -25.44 -60.37 -46.70
CA ARG A 60 -24.66 -61.61 -46.77
C ARG A 60 -23.21 -61.44 -46.34
N SER A 61 -22.48 -62.55 -46.21
CA SER A 61 -21.24 -62.62 -45.43
C SER A 61 -20.05 -63.17 -46.21
N ILE A 62 -18.86 -62.71 -45.84
CA ILE A 62 -17.58 -63.31 -46.17
C ILE A 62 -17.16 -64.13 -44.94
N LEU A 63 -17.07 -65.45 -45.09
CA LEU A 63 -16.73 -66.36 -44.01
C LEU A 63 -15.27 -66.80 -44.12
N LEU A 64 -14.51 -66.68 -43.03
CA LEU A 64 -13.14 -67.18 -42.93
C LEU A 64 -13.11 -68.29 -41.87
N ASN A 65 -12.99 -69.55 -42.27
CA ASN A 65 -13.14 -70.70 -41.39
C ASN A 65 -11.87 -71.54 -41.28
N ASN A 66 -11.69 -72.20 -40.13
CA ASN A 66 -10.64 -73.20 -39.89
C ASN A 66 -9.22 -72.68 -40.22
N GLY A 67 -8.86 -71.49 -39.71
CA GLY A 67 -7.51 -70.94 -39.89
C GLY A 67 -7.30 -70.22 -41.23
N ALA A 68 -8.37 -69.86 -41.94
CA ALA A 68 -8.28 -69.18 -43.22
C ALA A 68 -7.72 -67.76 -43.10
N LEU A 69 -6.92 -67.34 -44.09
CA LEU A 69 -6.34 -66.00 -44.18
C LEU A 69 -6.85 -65.27 -45.42
N LEU A 70 -7.50 -64.12 -45.24
CA LEU A 70 -7.70 -63.14 -46.31
C LEU A 70 -6.75 -61.97 -46.11
N GLN A 71 -5.77 -61.80 -47.01
CA GLN A 71 -4.78 -60.73 -46.95
C GLN A 71 -4.95 -59.76 -48.12
N ASN A 72 -5.13 -58.48 -47.83
CA ASN A 72 -4.91 -57.38 -48.78
C ASN A 72 -3.43 -56.99 -48.74
N ALA A 73 -2.65 -57.40 -49.74
CA ALA A 73 -1.21 -57.23 -49.78
C ALA A 73 -0.79 -55.75 -49.89
N ALA A 74 0.49 -55.47 -49.60
CA ALA A 74 1.03 -54.12 -49.73
C ALA A 74 0.84 -53.57 -51.16
N GLY A 75 0.36 -52.32 -51.26
CA GLY A 75 0.02 -51.68 -52.54
C GLY A 75 -1.32 -52.10 -53.16
N ALA A 76 -1.99 -53.13 -52.64
CA ALA A 76 -3.28 -53.57 -53.15
C ALA A 76 -4.43 -52.67 -52.63
N LEU A 77 -5.44 -52.47 -53.47
CA LEU A 77 -6.59 -51.59 -53.21
C LEU A 77 -7.88 -52.42 -53.15
N LEU A 78 -8.52 -52.50 -51.99
CA LEU A 78 -9.75 -53.26 -51.78
C LEU A 78 -10.88 -52.37 -51.25
N THR A 79 -12.01 -52.33 -51.94
CA THR A 79 -13.21 -51.62 -51.48
C THR A 79 -14.19 -52.58 -50.80
N LEU A 80 -14.68 -52.21 -49.62
CA LEU A 80 -15.76 -52.87 -48.90
C LEU A 80 -16.96 -51.93 -48.91
N GLU A 81 -17.98 -52.26 -49.69
CA GLU A 81 -19.12 -51.40 -49.98
C GLU A 81 -20.39 -51.91 -49.29
N THR A 82 -21.04 -51.01 -48.57
CA THR A 82 -22.30 -51.28 -47.87
C THR A 82 -23.33 -50.25 -48.32
N GLY A 83 -24.35 -50.67 -49.08
CA GLY A 83 -25.30 -49.76 -49.76
C GLY A 83 -25.89 -48.65 -48.88
N ASN A 84 -27.06 -48.88 -48.28
CA ASN A 84 -27.73 -47.90 -47.41
C ASN A 84 -27.61 -48.28 -45.91
N ASN A 85 -28.16 -47.45 -45.04
CA ASN A 85 -28.08 -47.60 -43.57
C ASN A 85 -28.62 -48.94 -43.04
N ASN A 86 -29.45 -49.66 -43.80
CA ASN A 86 -30.00 -50.95 -43.40
C ASN A 86 -29.13 -52.15 -43.82
N ASN A 87 -28.05 -51.92 -44.57
CA ASN A 87 -27.17 -52.98 -45.05
C ASN A 87 -26.00 -53.19 -44.08
N THR A 88 -25.78 -54.43 -43.65
CA THR A 88 -24.57 -54.85 -42.91
C THR A 88 -23.80 -55.90 -43.71
N LEU A 89 -22.56 -55.59 -44.10
CA LEU A 89 -21.63 -56.57 -44.67
C LEU A 89 -20.85 -57.22 -43.53
N TYR A 90 -20.94 -58.53 -43.41
CA TYR A 90 -20.25 -59.29 -42.36
C TYR A 90 -18.99 -59.97 -42.90
N LEU A 91 -17.85 -59.79 -42.24
CA LEU A 91 -16.64 -60.59 -42.41
C LEU A 91 -16.34 -61.27 -41.08
N TYR A 92 -16.51 -62.59 -40.98
CA TYR A 92 -16.34 -63.29 -39.69
C TYR A 92 -15.96 -64.75 -39.84
N GLN A 93 -15.59 -65.35 -38.72
CA GLN A 93 -15.34 -66.79 -38.58
C GLN A 93 -16.58 -67.46 -37.97
N SER A 94 -17.15 -68.44 -38.68
CA SER A 94 -18.30 -69.22 -38.18
C SER A 94 -17.88 -70.54 -37.54
N THR A 95 -16.73 -71.10 -37.91
CA THR A 95 -16.21 -72.39 -37.41
C THR A 95 -14.68 -72.41 -37.36
N GLY A 96 -14.11 -73.30 -36.54
CA GLY A 96 -12.66 -73.46 -36.36
C GLY A 96 -12.04 -72.39 -35.44
N THR A 97 -10.72 -72.21 -35.52
CA THR A 97 -9.94 -71.20 -34.78
C THR A 97 -8.86 -70.59 -35.67
N GLY A 98 -8.41 -69.36 -35.37
CA GLY A 98 -7.22 -68.77 -35.99
C GLY A 98 -7.41 -68.15 -37.37
N SER A 99 -8.66 -67.94 -37.82
CA SER A 99 -8.87 -67.22 -39.08
C SER A 99 -8.48 -65.74 -38.92
N ARG A 100 -7.89 -65.16 -39.97
CA ARG A 100 -7.34 -63.80 -39.93
C ARG A 100 -7.73 -63.01 -41.18
N PHE A 101 -8.09 -61.75 -40.97
CA PHE A 101 -8.15 -60.74 -42.01
C PHE A 101 -6.97 -59.78 -41.84
N GLU A 102 -6.15 -59.66 -42.87
CA GLU A 102 -4.95 -58.82 -42.88
C GLU A 102 -5.05 -57.73 -43.92
N ASN A 103 -4.71 -56.51 -43.53
CA ASN A 103 -4.54 -55.41 -44.45
C ASN A 103 -3.13 -54.83 -44.34
N LEU A 104 -2.35 -55.03 -45.40
CA LEU A 104 -1.04 -54.39 -45.61
C LEU A 104 -1.12 -53.29 -46.69
N GLY A 105 -2.15 -53.30 -47.54
CA GLY A 105 -2.44 -52.29 -48.56
C GLY A 105 -3.45 -51.24 -48.10
N THR A 106 -4.37 -50.84 -48.99
CA THR A 106 -5.48 -49.93 -48.66
C THR A 106 -6.81 -50.65 -48.71
N VAL A 107 -7.54 -50.62 -47.61
CA VAL A 107 -8.95 -51.03 -47.52
C VAL A 107 -9.82 -49.79 -47.39
N THR A 108 -10.73 -49.60 -48.34
CA THR A 108 -11.70 -48.48 -48.32
C THR A 108 -13.07 -48.99 -47.92
N LYS A 109 -13.65 -48.46 -46.84
CA LYS A 109 -15.05 -48.64 -46.49
C LYS A 109 -15.88 -47.50 -47.07
N THR A 110 -16.87 -47.82 -47.90
CA THR A 110 -17.79 -46.85 -48.51
C THR A 110 -19.26 -47.28 -48.39
N GLY A 111 -20.16 -46.35 -48.73
CA GLY A 111 -21.61 -46.46 -48.55
C GLY A 111 -22.06 -46.35 -47.08
N ALA A 112 -23.34 -46.01 -46.88
CA ALA A 112 -23.84 -45.52 -45.60
C ALA A 112 -24.13 -46.62 -44.56
N GLY A 113 -24.12 -47.90 -44.98
CA GLY A 113 -24.32 -49.06 -44.11
C GLY A 113 -23.15 -49.42 -43.18
N THR A 114 -23.27 -50.56 -42.51
CA THR A 114 -22.30 -51.07 -41.54
C THR A 114 -21.40 -52.15 -42.14
N LEU A 115 -20.08 -52.04 -41.96
CA LEU A 115 -19.16 -53.15 -42.15
C LEU A 115 -18.86 -53.76 -40.79
N ASP A 116 -19.16 -55.04 -40.60
CA ASP A 116 -18.94 -55.73 -39.34
C ASP A 116 -17.80 -56.74 -39.48
N LEU A 117 -16.70 -56.49 -38.76
CA LEU A 117 -15.55 -57.37 -38.71
C LEU A 117 -15.59 -58.17 -37.41
N GLY A 118 -15.84 -59.47 -37.55
CA GLY A 118 -15.76 -60.44 -36.48
C GLY A 118 -17.02 -60.57 -35.62
N TYR A 119 -18.23 -60.49 -36.20
CA TYR A 119 -19.54 -60.66 -35.54
C TYR A 119 -19.62 -61.71 -34.40
N ASN A 120 -18.93 -62.85 -34.51
CA ASN A 120 -18.87 -63.91 -33.48
C ASN A 120 -17.66 -63.83 -32.53
N GLY A 121 -16.87 -62.76 -32.57
CA GLY A 121 -15.68 -62.52 -31.74
C GLY A 121 -14.41 -63.29 -32.12
N PHE A 122 -14.50 -64.34 -32.95
CA PHE A 122 -13.36 -65.25 -33.18
C PHE A 122 -12.39 -64.82 -34.29
N LEU A 123 -12.73 -63.83 -35.11
CA LEU A 123 -11.88 -63.37 -36.21
C LEU A 123 -10.73 -62.50 -35.68
N GLN A 124 -9.49 -62.80 -36.08
CA GLN A 124 -8.35 -61.91 -35.90
C GLN A 124 -8.27 -60.89 -37.01
N ILE A 125 -8.08 -59.63 -36.67
CA ILE A 125 -8.05 -58.50 -37.59
C ILE A 125 -6.70 -57.81 -37.43
N ASP A 126 -5.89 -57.75 -38.47
CA ASP A 126 -4.59 -57.09 -38.43
C ASP A 126 -4.52 -55.98 -39.48
N GLN A 127 -4.56 -54.73 -39.01
CA GLN A 127 -4.56 -53.53 -39.83
C GLN A 127 -3.20 -52.83 -39.74
N ARG A 128 -2.34 -53.07 -40.74
CA ARG A 128 -0.98 -52.48 -40.84
C ARG A 128 -0.84 -51.48 -41.99
N GLY A 129 -1.71 -51.57 -43.00
CA GLY A 129 -1.79 -50.62 -44.10
C GLY A 129 -2.71 -49.44 -43.80
N VAL A 130 -3.41 -48.95 -44.83
CA VAL A 130 -4.40 -47.88 -44.71
C VAL A 130 -5.80 -48.46 -44.61
N LEU A 131 -6.53 -48.10 -43.56
CA LEU A 131 -7.97 -48.25 -43.46
C LEU A 131 -8.60 -46.88 -43.71
N ASN A 132 -9.32 -46.72 -44.82
CA ASN A 132 -9.98 -45.48 -45.21
C ASN A 132 -11.50 -45.63 -45.10
N VAL A 133 -12.09 -45.10 -44.02
CA VAL A 133 -13.54 -45.11 -43.81
C VAL A 133 -14.11 -43.80 -44.35
N GLN A 134 -14.76 -43.87 -45.51
CA GLN A 134 -15.31 -42.70 -46.21
C GLN A 134 -16.78 -42.44 -45.84
N GLN A 135 -17.54 -43.50 -45.56
CA GLN A 135 -18.97 -43.42 -45.23
C GLN A 135 -19.39 -44.57 -44.29
N GLY A 136 -20.40 -44.32 -43.46
CA GLY A 136 -21.03 -45.31 -42.58
C GLY A 136 -20.16 -45.73 -41.38
N THR A 137 -20.48 -46.91 -40.82
CA THR A 137 -19.84 -47.45 -39.62
C THR A 137 -19.01 -48.70 -39.93
N LEU A 138 -17.87 -48.87 -39.26
CA LEU A 138 -17.09 -50.10 -39.21
C LEU A 138 -17.07 -50.64 -37.78
N ASN A 139 -17.64 -51.82 -37.53
CA ASN A 139 -17.57 -52.50 -36.23
C ASN A 139 -16.36 -53.43 -36.14
N LEU A 140 -15.71 -53.41 -34.98
CA LEU A 140 -14.72 -54.38 -34.53
C LEU A 140 -15.32 -55.19 -33.37
N ASN A 141 -15.65 -56.45 -33.64
CA ASN A 141 -16.23 -57.38 -32.67
C ASN A 141 -15.25 -58.48 -32.21
N GLY A 142 -14.18 -58.70 -32.97
CA GLY A 142 -13.16 -59.72 -32.71
C GLY A 142 -11.90 -59.20 -31.99
N VAL A 143 -10.77 -59.86 -32.22
CA VAL A 143 -9.46 -59.40 -31.75
C VAL A 143 -8.81 -58.59 -32.87
N ALA A 144 -8.59 -57.29 -32.64
CA ALA A 144 -8.05 -56.38 -33.64
C ALA A 144 -6.71 -55.78 -33.21
N LEU A 145 -5.76 -55.71 -34.15
CA LEU A 145 -4.49 -54.98 -34.02
C LEU A 145 -4.50 -53.83 -35.02
N LEU A 146 -4.34 -52.61 -34.53
CA LEU A 146 -4.22 -51.39 -35.34
C LEU A 146 -2.78 -50.90 -35.25
N SER A 147 -2.09 -50.80 -36.39
CA SER A 147 -0.69 -50.37 -36.47
C SER A 147 -0.39 -49.42 -37.63
N GLY A 148 -1.21 -49.45 -38.68
CA GLY A 148 -1.10 -48.53 -39.82
C GLY A 148 -1.92 -47.25 -39.64
N THR A 149 -2.46 -46.73 -40.74
CA THR A 149 -3.30 -45.52 -40.75
C THR A 149 -4.79 -45.86 -40.71
N GLN A 150 -5.55 -45.20 -39.84
CA GLN A 150 -7.01 -45.24 -39.75
C GLN A 150 -7.54 -43.85 -40.12
N GLN A 151 -7.89 -43.65 -41.39
CA GLN A 151 -8.41 -42.39 -41.91
C GLN A 151 -9.95 -42.44 -41.85
N LEU A 152 -10.56 -41.58 -41.03
CA LEU A 152 -12.00 -41.52 -40.80
C LEU A 152 -12.56 -40.19 -41.31
N ALA A 153 -13.39 -40.22 -42.34
CA ALA A 153 -14.06 -39.03 -42.87
C ALA A 153 -15.13 -38.50 -41.89
N GLY A 154 -15.52 -37.22 -42.04
CA GLY A 154 -16.59 -36.64 -41.24
C GLY A 154 -17.90 -37.42 -41.37
N GLY A 155 -18.55 -37.70 -40.24
CA GLY A 155 -19.78 -38.51 -40.18
C GLY A 155 -19.56 -40.03 -40.22
N THR A 156 -18.31 -40.51 -40.18
CA THR A 156 -17.98 -41.93 -40.09
C THR A 156 -17.60 -42.37 -38.68
N GLU A 157 -17.74 -43.67 -38.41
CA GLU A 157 -17.46 -44.25 -37.11
C GLU A 157 -16.66 -45.56 -37.25
N LEU A 158 -15.54 -45.66 -36.53
CA LEU A 158 -14.84 -46.91 -36.25
C LEU A 158 -15.20 -47.34 -34.82
N ARG A 159 -15.97 -48.42 -34.68
CA ARG A 159 -16.61 -48.78 -33.42
C ARG A 159 -16.10 -50.10 -32.87
N VAL A 160 -15.58 -50.10 -31.65
CA VAL A 160 -15.27 -51.28 -30.85
C VAL A 160 -16.54 -51.70 -30.10
N THR A 161 -17.12 -52.81 -30.54
CA THR A 161 -18.39 -53.34 -30.03
C THR A 161 -18.23 -54.67 -29.28
N GLY A 162 -17.04 -55.28 -29.34
CA GLY A 162 -16.72 -56.53 -28.66
C GLY A 162 -15.23 -56.86 -28.74
N GLY A 163 -14.83 -57.96 -28.11
CA GLY A 163 -13.45 -58.45 -28.16
C GLY A 163 -12.41 -57.46 -27.60
N THR A 164 -11.18 -57.54 -28.11
CA THR A 164 -10.07 -56.66 -27.73
C THR A 164 -9.46 -56.02 -28.97
N THR A 165 -9.50 -54.70 -29.04
CA THR A 165 -8.80 -53.91 -30.06
C THR A 165 -7.56 -53.26 -29.43
N THR A 166 -6.38 -53.51 -29.99
CA THR A 166 -5.12 -52.93 -29.55
C THR A 166 -4.58 -51.99 -30.63
N ALA A 167 -4.42 -50.71 -30.32
CA ALA A 167 -3.67 -49.78 -31.16
C ALA A 167 -2.23 -49.69 -30.63
N ILE A 168 -1.26 -50.09 -31.46
CA ILE A 168 0.15 -50.03 -31.10
C ILE A 168 0.69 -48.60 -31.24
N ALA A 169 1.86 -48.32 -30.69
CA ALA A 169 2.43 -46.97 -30.64
C ALA A 169 2.59 -46.30 -32.02
N GLY A 170 2.76 -47.08 -33.10
CA GLY A 170 2.87 -46.57 -34.48
C GLY A 170 1.53 -46.37 -35.22
N ALA A 171 0.39 -46.69 -34.60
CA ALA A 171 -0.92 -46.49 -35.23
C ALA A 171 -1.20 -44.99 -35.40
N VAL A 172 -1.74 -44.60 -36.55
CA VAL A 172 -2.07 -43.21 -36.88
C VAL A 172 -3.55 -43.09 -37.16
N PHE A 173 -4.24 -42.26 -36.38
CA PHE A 173 -5.63 -41.89 -36.63
C PHE A 173 -5.69 -40.51 -37.29
N GLY A 174 -6.58 -40.34 -38.27
CA GLY A 174 -6.72 -39.08 -38.98
C GLY A 174 -8.14 -38.80 -39.46
N GLY A 175 -8.41 -37.54 -39.77
CA GLY A 175 -9.73 -37.05 -40.22
C GLY A 175 -10.62 -36.54 -39.09
N THR A 176 -11.91 -36.39 -39.38
CA THR A 176 -12.92 -35.79 -38.49
C THR A 176 -14.02 -36.78 -38.08
N GLY A 177 -13.87 -38.06 -38.43
CA GLY A 177 -14.71 -39.14 -37.93
C GLY A 177 -14.40 -39.51 -36.47
N VAL A 178 -15.10 -40.53 -35.98
CA VAL A 178 -15.09 -40.91 -34.55
C VAL A 178 -14.53 -42.32 -34.37
N LEU A 179 -13.67 -42.49 -33.36
CA LEU A 179 -13.36 -43.79 -32.77
C LEU A 179 -14.30 -44.01 -31.58
N SER A 180 -15.09 -45.07 -31.59
CA SER A 180 -16.09 -45.35 -30.54
C SER A 180 -15.76 -46.63 -29.78
N LEU A 181 -15.91 -46.61 -28.46
CA LEU A 181 -15.87 -47.77 -27.56
C LEU A 181 -17.23 -47.91 -26.88
N THR A 182 -18.03 -48.88 -27.33
CA THR A 182 -19.37 -49.12 -26.79
C THR A 182 -19.44 -50.39 -25.93
N SER A 183 -18.52 -51.33 -26.13
CA SER A 183 -18.33 -52.56 -25.33
C SER A 183 -16.94 -53.15 -25.61
N GLY A 184 -16.59 -54.30 -25.03
CA GLY A 184 -15.27 -54.90 -25.21
C GLY A 184 -14.12 -54.09 -24.59
N THR A 185 -12.90 -54.28 -25.10
CA THR A 185 -11.69 -53.60 -24.61
C THR A 185 -10.97 -52.88 -25.74
N LEU A 186 -10.68 -51.58 -25.56
CA LEU A 186 -9.75 -50.81 -26.39
C LEU A 186 -8.46 -50.63 -25.59
N THR A 187 -7.31 -51.01 -26.15
CA THR A 187 -6.00 -50.87 -25.50
C THR A 187 -5.08 -50.02 -26.36
N PHE A 188 -4.46 -49.01 -25.76
CA PHE A 188 -3.40 -48.23 -26.40
C PHE A 188 -2.04 -48.62 -25.83
N ALA A 189 -1.07 -48.82 -26.73
CA ALA A 189 0.33 -48.95 -26.35
C ALA A 189 0.91 -47.60 -25.93
N ASP A 190 1.99 -47.63 -25.15
CA ASP A 190 2.68 -46.43 -24.67
C ASP A 190 3.02 -45.43 -25.79
N GLY A 191 2.80 -44.14 -25.53
CA GLY A 191 3.07 -43.04 -26.45
C GLY A 191 2.00 -42.75 -27.50
N LEU A 192 0.95 -43.57 -27.65
CA LEU A 192 -0.10 -43.33 -28.64
C LEU A 192 -0.89 -42.03 -28.33
N ASP A 193 -1.12 -41.24 -29.38
CA ASP A 193 -2.09 -40.14 -29.43
C ASP A 193 -3.17 -40.42 -30.49
N THR A 194 -4.45 -40.24 -30.13
CA THR A 194 -5.54 -40.46 -31.09
C THR A 194 -5.72 -39.32 -32.09
N GLY A 195 -5.43 -38.06 -31.75
CA GLY A 195 -5.64 -36.91 -32.67
C GLY A 195 -7.08 -36.62 -33.13
N ILE A 196 -8.02 -37.57 -32.99
CA ILE A 196 -9.42 -37.51 -33.40
C ILE A 196 -10.35 -37.69 -32.19
N THR A 197 -11.65 -37.55 -32.42
CA THR A 197 -12.66 -37.76 -31.36
C THR A 197 -12.72 -39.23 -30.92
N LEU A 198 -12.60 -39.47 -29.62
CA LEU A 198 -12.89 -40.74 -28.96
C LEU A 198 -14.24 -40.65 -28.24
N GLN A 199 -15.17 -41.54 -28.54
CA GLN A 199 -16.44 -41.69 -27.82
C GLN A 199 -16.42 -42.98 -27.00
N GLN A 200 -16.50 -42.89 -25.67
CA GLN A 200 -16.65 -44.05 -24.80
C GLN A 200 -18.02 -44.05 -24.14
N SER A 201 -18.88 -45.01 -24.50
CA SER A 201 -20.20 -45.21 -23.88
C SER A 201 -20.31 -46.51 -23.08
N GLY A 202 -19.32 -47.40 -23.20
CA GLY A 202 -19.24 -48.66 -22.46
C GLY A 202 -17.83 -49.26 -22.52
N GLY A 203 -17.72 -50.55 -22.20
CA GLY A 203 -16.46 -51.29 -22.29
C GLY A 203 -15.36 -50.82 -21.33
N SER A 204 -14.14 -51.30 -21.62
CA SER A 204 -12.91 -50.99 -20.89
C SER A 204 -11.90 -50.30 -21.80
N PHE A 205 -11.56 -49.04 -21.51
CA PHE A 205 -10.43 -48.37 -22.14
C PHE A 205 -9.17 -48.64 -21.30
N ALA A 206 -8.40 -49.64 -21.74
CA ALA A 206 -7.27 -50.20 -21.01
C ALA A 206 -5.92 -49.65 -21.52
N GLY A 207 -4.88 -49.81 -20.72
CA GLY A 207 -3.50 -49.60 -21.12
C GLY A 207 -2.58 -49.56 -19.91
N THR A 208 -1.29 -49.82 -20.12
CA THR A 208 -0.28 -49.76 -19.06
C THR A 208 0.74 -48.62 -19.24
N GLY A 209 0.78 -48.04 -20.45
CA GLY A 209 1.65 -46.93 -20.82
C GLY A 209 0.98 -45.56 -20.68
N ASN A 210 1.75 -44.52 -20.97
CA ASN A 210 1.28 -43.14 -21.02
C ASN A 210 0.66 -42.87 -22.40
N ASN A 211 -0.57 -42.35 -22.44
CA ASN A 211 -1.27 -42.04 -23.68
C ASN A 211 -1.83 -40.63 -23.67
N THR A 212 -2.01 -40.07 -24.87
CA THR A 212 -2.62 -38.75 -25.06
C THR A 212 -3.91 -38.88 -25.87
N LEU A 213 -4.92 -38.10 -25.51
CA LEU A 213 -6.09 -37.83 -26.33
C LEU A 213 -6.06 -36.33 -26.67
N SER A 214 -5.43 -35.97 -27.80
CA SER A 214 -5.38 -34.58 -28.26
C SER A 214 -6.65 -34.16 -29.00
N GLY A 215 -7.40 -35.12 -29.54
CA GLY A 215 -8.78 -34.91 -30.00
C GLY A 215 -9.78 -34.85 -28.84
N ARG A 216 -11.05 -34.60 -29.16
CA ARG A 216 -12.15 -34.56 -28.18
C ARG A 216 -12.35 -35.93 -27.54
N TYR A 217 -12.58 -35.97 -26.23
CA TYR A 217 -12.96 -37.20 -25.53
C TYR A 217 -14.36 -37.08 -24.94
N GLU A 218 -15.31 -37.84 -25.49
CA GLU A 218 -16.70 -37.89 -25.02
C GLU A 218 -16.91 -39.18 -24.23
N TRP A 219 -17.20 -39.06 -22.94
CA TRP A 219 -17.24 -40.20 -22.02
C TRP A 219 -18.58 -40.29 -21.29
N THR A 220 -19.39 -41.27 -21.67
CA THR A 220 -20.77 -41.42 -21.19
C THR A 220 -21.01 -42.72 -20.40
N GLY A 221 -20.07 -43.65 -20.46
CA GLY A 221 -20.09 -44.91 -19.71
C GLY A 221 -18.82 -45.73 -19.90
N GLY A 222 -18.70 -46.87 -19.22
CA GLY A 222 -17.51 -47.72 -19.27
C GLY A 222 -16.34 -47.21 -18.41
N ASN A 223 -15.36 -48.07 -18.15
CA ASN A 223 -14.25 -47.76 -17.24
C ASN A 223 -12.95 -47.52 -18.00
N VAL A 224 -12.10 -46.64 -17.46
CA VAL A 224 -10.69 -46.51 -17.88
C VAL A 224 -9.84 -47.34 -16.92
N THR A 225 -9.13 -48.33 -17.44
CA THR A 225 -8.47 -49.37 -16.64
C THR A 225 -6.98 -49.51 -16.95
N GLY A 226 -6.25 -50.21 -16.08
CA GLY A 226 -4.82 -50.49 -16.24
C GLY A 226 -3.93 -49.57 -15.41
N SER A 227 -2.78 -49.20 -15.97
CA SER A 227 -1.75 -48.39 -15.31
C SER A 227 -1.21 -47.30 -16.26
N GLY A 228 -0.38 -46.39 -15.76
CA GLY A 228 0.15 -45.27 -16.55
C GLY A 228 -0.82 -44.07 -16.61
N ALA A 229 -0.37 -42.98 -17.21
CA ALA A 229 -1.13 -41.73 -17.31
C ALA A 229 -1.94 -41.66 -18.62
N LEU A 230 -3.20 -41.25 -18.53
CA LEU A 230 -4.02 -40.85 -19.67
C LEU A 230 -4.13 -39.32 -19.68
N THR A 231 -3.37 -38.67 -20.57
CA THR A 231 -3.44 -37.21 -20.76
C THR A 231 -4.56 -36.87 -21.72
N VAL A 232 -5.49 -36.02 -21.30
CA VAL A 232 -6.57 -35.50 -22.15
C VAL A 232 -6.30 -34.02 -22.39
N SER A 233 -5.72 -33.71 -23.55
CA SER A 233 -5.38 -32.34 -23.96
C SER A 233 -6.43 -31.71 -24.87
N GLY A 234 -7.23 -32.52 -25.57
CA GLY A 234 -8.47 -32.08 -26.20
C GLY A 234 -9.60 -31.83 -25.21
N VAL A 235 -10.77 -31.43 -25.72
CA VAL A 235 -11.95 -31.17 -24.87
C VAL A 235 -12.43 -32.47 -24.23
N LEU A 236 -12.56 -32.48 -22.90
CA LEU A 236 -13.13 -33.57 -22.13
C LEU A 236 -14.62 -33.30 -21.88
N GLN A 237 -15.49 -34.16 -22.43
CA GLN A 237 -16.93 -34.09 -22.22
C GLN A 237 -17.41 -35.38 -21.55
N LEU A 238 -17.56 -35.35 -20.23
CA LEU A 238 -18.13 -36.46 -19.48
C LEU A 238 -19.63 -36.23 -19.28
N SER A 239 -20.47 -37.14 -19.76
CA SER A 239 -21.92 -37.03 -19.67
C SER A 239 -22.60 -38.40 -19.59
N GLY A 240 -23.11 -38.78 -18.43
CA GLY A 240 -23.82 -40.05 -18.30
C GLY A 240 -24.46 -40.20 -16.94
N THR A 241 -25.60 -40.89 -16.89
CA THR A 241 -26.41 -41.02 -15.67
C THR A 241 -26.04 -42.22 -14.81
N SER A 242 -25.41 -43.24 -15.39
CA SER A 242 -24.88 -44.40 -14.66
C SER A 242 -23.54 -44.06 -13.98
N SER A 243 -23.06 -44.97 -13.13
CA SER A 243 -21.76 -44.85 -12.47
C SER A 243 -20.66 -45.47 -13.32
N PHE A 244 -19.57 -44.74 -13.52
CA PHE A 244 -18.42 -45.14 -14.34
C PHE A 244 -17.21 -44.28 -13.99
N GLY A 245 -16.00 -44.70 -14.34
CA GLY A 245 -14.83 -43.86 -14.09
C GLY A 245 -13.49 -44.56 -14.24
N LEU A 246 -12.54 -44.11 -13.45
CA LEU A 246 -11.18 -44.63 -13.39
C LEU A 246 -11.10 -45.84 -12.46
N ALA A 247 -10.44 -46.89 -12.92
CA ALA A 247 -10.13 -48.10 -12.15
C ALA A 247 -8.65 -48.45 -12.32
N GLY A 248 -7.80 -47.82 -11.49
CA GLY A 248 -6.35 -48.02 -11.45
C GLY A 248 -5.55 -47.03 -12.30
N ARG A 249 -6.03 -46.71 -13.51
CA ARG A 249 -5.33 -45.81 -14.43
C ARG A 249 -5.62 -44.34 -14.10
N SER A 250 -4.57 -43.52 -13.99
CA SER A 250 -4.69 -42.10 -13.68
C SER A 250 -4.93 -41.25 -14.92
N MET A 251 -5.75 -40.21 -14.79
CA MET A 251 -6.05 -39.24 -15.86
C MET A 251 -5.51 -37.86 -15.52
N VAL A 252 -4.92 -37.19 -16.50
CA VAL A 252 -4.49 -35.79 -16.42
C VAL A 252 -5.22 -34.97 -17.50
N HIS A 253 -6.15 -34.13 -17.07
CA HIS A 253 -6.84 -33.18 -17.94
C HIS A 253 -6.01 -31.89 -18.05
N THR A 254 -5.63 -31.50 -19.27
CA THR A 254 -4.77 -30.32 -19.52
C THR A 254 -5.42 -29.26 -20.41
N ASN A 255 -6.70 -29.42 -20.79
CA ASN A 255 -7.36 -28.49 -21.69
C ASN A 255 -7.76 -27.20 -20.97
N GLY A 256 -7.23 -26.06 -21.45
CA GLY A 256 -7.49 -24.73 -20.90
C GLY A 256 -8.56 -23.93 -21.62
N SER A 257 -9.30 -24.50 -22.59
CA SER A 257 -10.22 -23.73 -23.45
C SER A 257 -11.51 -23.28 -22.75
N GLY A 258 -11.81 -23.82 -21.55
CA GLY A 258 -13.07 -23.61 -20.86
C GLY A 258 -14.25 -24.43 -21.41
N SER A 259 -14.00 -25.36 -22.34
CA SER A 259 -15.06 -26.18 -22.95
C SER A 259 -15.20 -27.57 -22.34
N SER A 260 -14.30 -27.98 -21.44
CA SER A 260 -14.37 -29.28 -20.79
C SER A 260 -15.40 -29.27 -19.65
N SER A 261 -16.22 -30.33 -19.59
CA SER A 261 -17.23 -30.45 -18.55
C SER A 261 -17.49 -31.90 -18.12
N MET A 262 -17.83 -32.05 -16.83
CA MET A 262 -18.38 -33.26 -16.21
C MET A 262 -19.83 -32.97 -15.84
N PHE A 263 -20.76 -33.42 -16.68
CA PHE A 263 -22.18 -33.30 -16.45
C PHE A 263 -22.74 -34.61 -15.87
N LYS A 264 -23.16 -34.58 -14.60
CA LYS A 264 -23.81 -35.72 -13.94
C LYS A 264 -24.98 -35.24 -13.09
N THR A 265 -26.17 -35.78 -13.32
CA THR A 265 -27.33 -35.54 -12.44
C THR A 265 -27.55 -36.67 -11.44
N ASN A 266 -26.97 -37.85 -11.68
CA ASN A 266 -27.06 -39.01 -10.82
C ASN A 266 -25.82 -39.91 -10.99
N GLY A 267 -25.70 -40.92 -10.12
CA GLY A 267 -24.61 -41.88 -10.12
C GLY A 267 -23.28 -41.27 -9.70
N TYR A 268 -22.24 -42.09 -9.77
CA TYR A 268 -20.90 -41.73 -9.31
C TYR A 268 -19.90 -41.64 -10.46
N PHE A 269 -19.00 -40.66 -10.39
CA PHE A 269 -17.73 -40.77 -11.10
C PHE A 269 -16.77 -41.58 -10.24
N TYR A 270 -16.36 -42.74 -10.74
CA TYR A 270 -15.47 -43.63 -10.00
C TYR A 270 -14.01 -43.17 -10.09
N ILE A 271 -13.33 -43.15 -8.94
CA ILE A 271 -11.89 -42.97 -8.83
C ILE A 271 -11.38 -44.08 -7.91
N GLY A 272 -11.33 -45.30 -8.46
CA GLY A 272 -11.02 -46.52 -7.72
C GLY A 272 -9.65 -47.10 -8.03
N SER A 273 -9.27 -48.10 -7.24
CA SER A 273 -7.99 -48.82 -7.34
C SER A 273 -6.74 -47.92 -7.32
N GLY A 274 -6.77 -46.82 -6.55
CA GLY A 274 -5.66 -45.90 -6.38
C GLY A 274 -5.42 -44.92 -7.55
N ALA A 275 -6.35 -44.82 -8.50
CA ALA A 275 -6.26 -43.86 -9.60
C ALA A 275 -6.30 -42.40 -9.11
N SER A 276 -5.74 -41.48 -9.90
CA SER A 276 -5.91 -40.04 -9.71
C SER A 276 -6.57 -39.39 -10.92
N PHE A 277 -7.51 -38.48 -10.68
CA PHE A 277 -7.94 -37.51 -11.69
C PHE A 277 -7.28 -36.17 -11.37
N THR A 278 -6.48 -35.62 -12.29
CA THR A 278 -5.83 -34.32 -12.12
C THR A 278 -6.37 -33.32 -13.14
N ASN A 279 -7.01 -32.24 -12.67
CA ASN A 279 -7.23 -31.04 -13.47
C ASN A 279 -5.95 -30.18 -13.37
N ALA A 280 -5.10 -30.24 -14.40
CA ALA A 280 -3.75 -29.69 -14.36
C ALA A 280 -3.74 -28.15 -14.30
N THR A 281 -2.58 -27.55 -14.00
CA THR A 281 -2.38 -26.10 -14.04
C THR A 281 -2.85 -25.53 -15.37
N SER A 282 -3.52 -24.37 -15.33
CA SER A 282 -4.15 -23.69 -16.48
C SER A 282 -5.35 -24.42 -17.11
N ALA A 283 -5.63 -25.68 -16.76
CA ALA A 283 -6.81 -26.38 -17.24
C ALA A 283 -8.10 -25.81 -16.61
N GLN A 284 -9.17 -25.78 -17.40
CA GLN A 284 -10.48 -25.25 -16.99
C GLN A 284 -11.50 -26.38 -17.07
N LEU A 285 -12.14 -26.73 -15.96
CA LEU A 285 -13.10 -27.83 -15.87
C LEU A 285 -14.38 -27.39 -15.17
N TYR A 286 -15.53 -27.64 -15.80
CA TYR A 286 -16.84 -27.46 -15.17
C TYR A 286 -17.35 -28.78 -14.61
N PHE A 287 -17.83 -28.79 -13.37
CA PHE A 287 -18.62 -29.88 -12.82
C PHE A 287 -20.06 -29.42 -12.67
N ASP A 288 -20.94 -29.93 -13.53
CA ASP A 288 -22.35 -29.54 -13.55
C ASP A 288 -23.21 -30.68 -13.00
N THR A 289 -23.90 -30.39 -11.90
CA THR A 289 -24.79 -31.35 -11.24
C THR A 289 -26.23 -31.30 -11.75
N GLY A 290 -26.57 -30.35 -12.63
CA GLY A 290 -27.95 -29.95 -12.87
C GLY A 290 -28.66 -29.70 -11.53
N SER A 291 -29.86 -30.25 -11.37
CA SER A 291 -30.62 -30.27 -10.10
C SER A 291 -30.39 -31.53 -9.25
N GLY A 292 -29.46 -32.41 -9.65
CA GLY A 292 -29.25 -33.72 -9.05
C GLY A 292 -28.18 -33.76 -7.95
N ASN A 293 -27.85 -34.97 -7.48
CA ASN A 293 -26.88 -35.16 -6.38
C ASN A 293 -25.82 -36.22 -6.72
N PRO A 294 -25.00 -36.04 -7.77
CA PRO A 294 -23.96 -37.00 -8.11
C PRO A 294 -22.83 -37.00 -7.07
N GLY A 295 -21.90 -37.94 -7.20
CA GLY A 295 -20.71 -37.93 -6.36
C GLY A 295 -19.44 -38.50 -6.98
N LEU A 296 -18.33 -38.26 -6.29
CA LEU A 296 -17.05 -38.93 -6.49
C LEU A 296 -16.96 -40.09 -5.50
N TRP A 297 -16.77 -41.31 -6.00
CA TRP A 297 -16.75 -42.52 -5.16
C TRP A 297 -15.74 -43.55 -5.69
N TYR A 298 -15.53 -44.64 -4.95
CA TYR A 298 -14.63 -45.73 -5.28
C TYR A 298 -15.35 -47.06 -4.97
N PRO A 299 -15.56 -47.94 -5.95
CA PRO A 299 -16.39 -49.13 -5.75
C PRO A 299 -15.63 -50.29 -5.08
N SER A 300 -14.31 -50.36 -5.26
CA SER A 300 -13.43 -51.37 -4.67
C SER A 300 -11.95 -50.95 -4.77
N GLY A 301 -11.07 -51.66 -4.05
CA GLY A 301 -9.64 -51.36 -3.99
C GLY A 301 -9.32 -50.09 -3.18
N PRO A 302 -8.06 -49.63 -3.20
CA PRO A 302 -7.69 -48.35 -2.61
C PRO A 302 -8.49 -47.20 -3.22
N ALA A 303 -8.97 -46.27 -2.41
CA ALA A 303 -9.60 -45.05 -2.91
C ALA A 303 -8.59 -44.19 -3.69
N GLY A 304 -9.08 -43.51 -4.71
CA GLY A 304 -8.29 -42.57 -5.49
C GLY A 304 -8.41 -41.12 -5.02
N THR A 305 -7.83 -40.21 -5.80
CA THR A 305 -7.77 -38.78 -5.47
C THR A 305 -8.22 -37.93 -6.66
N PHE A 306 -9.02 -36.90 -6.39
CA PHE A 306 -9.32 -35.82 -7.32
C PHE A 306 -8.48 -34.60 -6.95
N VAL A 307 -7.58 -34.19 -7.85
CA VAL A 307 -6.65 -33.07 -7.63
C VAL A 307 -6.98 -31.93 -8.59
N ASN A 308 -7.30 -30.76 -8.04
CA ASN A 308 -7.51 -29.54 -8.81
C ASN A 308 -6.30 -28.60 -8.71
N GLN A 309 -5.43 -28.60 -9.72
CA GLN A 309 -4.31 -27.65 -9.85
C GLN A 309 -4.64 -26.46 -10.78
N GLY A 310 -5.65 -26.61 -11.65
CA GLY A 310 -6.19 -25.55 -12.50
C GLY A 310 -7.40 -24.87 -11.87
N THR A 311 -8.41 -24.56 -12.69
CA THR A 311 -9.70 -24.05 -12.23
C THR A 311 -10.77 -25.12 -12.36
N LEU A 312 -11.44 -25.44 -11.25
CA LEU A 312 -12.64 -26.26 -11.20
C LEU A 312 -13.83 -25.37 -10.83
N THR A 313 -14.84 -25.32 -11.70
CA THR A 313 -16.07 -24.56 -11.45
C THR A 313 -17.24 -25.51 -11.26
N LYS A 314 -17.81 -25.55 -10.06
CA LYS A 314 -19.04 -26.27 -9.75
C LYS A 314 -20.26 -25.42 -10.13
N VAL A 315 -21.14 -25.96 -10.97
CA VAL A 315 -22.41 -25.34 -11.38
C VAL A 315 -23.60 -26.31 -11.21
N GLY A 316 -24.81 -25.84 -11.48
CA GLY A 316 -26.05 -26.56 -11.20
C GLY A 316 -26.49 -26.40 -9.74
N SER A 317 -27.81 -26.34 -9.51
CA SER A 317 -28.40 -26.14 -8.16
C SER A 317 -28.25 -27.34 -7.23
N GLY A 318 -27.91 -28.50 -7.78
CA GLY A 318 -27.67 -29.75 -7.06
C GLY A 318 -26.41 -29.81 -6.19
N THR A 319 -26.23 -30.94 -5.49
CA THR A 319 -25.11 -31.19 -4.57
C THR A 319 -24.06 -32.12 -5.19
N LEU A 320 -22.80 -31.70 -5.23
CA LEU A 320 -21.68 -32.60 -5.50
C LEU A 320 -21.21 -33.24 -4.20
N ASN A 321 -21.27 -34.57 -4.12
CA ASN A 321 -20.80 -35.33 -2.95
C ASN A 321 -19.42 -35.92 -3.23
N VAL A 322 -18.42 -35.62 -2.41
CA VAL A 322 -17.13 -36.33 -2.40
C VAL A 322 -17.10 -37.21 -1.17
N TYR A 323 -17.11 -38.52 -1.37
CA TYR A 323 -17.18 -39.49 -0.29
C TYR A 323 -15.80 -39.90 0.21
N SER A 324 -15.59 -39.82 1.52
CA SER A 324 -14.37 -40.34 2.14
C SER A 324 -14.22 -41.84 1.89
N PRO A 325 -12.99 -42.33 1.61
CA PRO A 325 -11.71 -41.64 1.61
C PRO A 325 -11.26 -41.19 0.21
N VAL A 326 -12.17 -40.94 -0.75
CA VAL A 326 -11.77 -40.26 -2.00
C VAL A 326 -11.31 -38.85 -1.63
N GLY A 327 -10.03 -38.57 -1.81
CA GLY A 327 -9.47 -37.26 -1.47
C GLY A 327 -9.85 -36.21 -2.51
N LEU A 328 -10.40 -35.08 -2.09
CA LEU A 328 -10.41 -33.84 -2.88
C LEU A 328 -9.24 -32.97 -2.42
N GLN A 329 -8.35 -32.64 -3.35
CA GLN A 329 -7.24 -31.71 -3.10
C GLN A 329 -7.39 -30.48 -3.99
N ASN A 330 -7.27 -29.30 -3.41
CA ASN A 330 -7.41 -28.03 -4.12
C ASN A 330 -6.18 -27.13 -3.93
N PRO A 331 -5.05 -27.41 -4.60
CA PRO A 331 -3.94 -26.44 -4.74
C PRO A 331 -4.22 -25.33 -5.76
N GLY A 332 -5.18 -25.49 -6.67
CA GLY A 332 -5.62 -24.49 -7.65
C GLY A 332 -6.83 -23.68 -7.20
N THR A 333 -7.74 -23.37 -8.12
CA THR A 333 -8.95 -22.57 -7.85
C THR A 333 -10.21 -23.44 -7.94
N LEU A 334 -10.97 -23.53 -6.85
CA LEU A 334 -12.29 -24.15 -6.80
C LEU A 334 -13.35 -23.04 -6.64
N ILE A 335 -14.16 -22.85 -7.68
CA ILE A 335 -15.27 -21.90 -7.69
C ILE A 335 -16.57 -22.68 -7.50
N LEU A 336 -17.31 -22.38 -6.45
CA LEU A 336 -18.70 -22.79 -6.32
C LEU A 336 -19.56 -21.69 -6.93
N GLY A 337 -20.03 -21.92 -8.15
CA GLY A 337 -20.88 -20.98 -8.86
C GLY A 337 -22.35 -21.14 -8.50
N GLN A 338 -22.82 -22.38 -8.30
CA GLN A 338 -24.20 -22.71 -7.93
C GLN A 338 -24.26 -24.00 -7.09
N GLY A 339 -25.30 -24.11 -6.26
CA GLY A 339 -25.61 -25.31 -5.50
C GLY A 339 -24.63 -25.57 -4.36
N SER A 340 -24.44 -26.85 -4.05
CA SER A 340 -23.64 -27.28 -2.88
C SER A 340 -22.52 -28.24 -3.23
N VAL A 341 -21.46 -28.25 -2.41
CA VAL A 341 -20.45 -29.31 -2.37
C VAL A 341 -20.38 -29.85 -0.96
N ILE A 342 -20.46 -31.17 -0.80
CA ILE A 342 -20.17 -31.87 0.45
C ILE A 342 -18.88 -32.65 0.22
N ALA A 343 -17.77 -32.16 0.73
CA ALA A 343 -16.45 -32.75 0.59
C ALA A 343 -16.01 -33.41 1.90
N ASP A 344 -16.39 -34.66 2.09
CA ASP A 344 -16.00 -35.44 3.26
C ASP A 344 -14.49 -35.71 3.26
N GLY A 345 -13.82 -35.42 4.37
CA GLY A 345 -12.36 -35.49 4.50
C GLY A 345 -11.58 -34.32 3.88
N PHE A 346 -12.24 -33.25 3.41
CA PHE A 346 -11.55 -32.03 2.96
C PHE A 346 -11.02 -31.22 4.15
N ASN A 347 -9.82 -31.55 4.59
CA ASN A 347 -9.20 -31.01 5.80
C ASN A 347 -8.23 -29.85 5.55
N GLN A 348 -7.86 -29.58 4.30
CA GLN A 348 -6.94 -28.51 3.93
C GLN A 348 -7.38 -27.80 2.64
N ASN A 349 -7.38 -26.48 2.65
CA ASN A 349 -7.43 -25.64 1.45
C ASN A 349 -6.07 -24.95 1.25
N ALA A 350 -5.30 -25.38 0.25
CA ALA A 350 -4.01 -24.82 -0.08
C ALA A 350 -4.07 -23.76 -1.20
N GLY A 351 -5.09 -23.83 -2.05
CA GLY A 351 -5.34 -22.88 -3.13
C GLY A 351 -6.50 -21.92 -2.82
N THR A 352 -7.30 -21.60 -3.83
CA THR A 352 -8.46 -20.71 -3.70
C THR A 352 -9.75 -21.50 -3.62
N LEU A 353 -10.56 -21.25 -2.60
CA LEU A 353 -11.96 -21.67 -2.49
C LEU A 353 -12.86 -20.43 -2.58
N GLN A 354 -13.55 -20.26 -3.69
CA GLN A 354 -14.43 -19.12 -3.95
C GLN A 354 -15.90 -19.55 -3.91
N LEU A 355 -16.67 -18.94 -3.01
CA LEU A 355 -18.09 -19.25 -2.80
C LEU A 355 -18.95 -18.11 -3.34
N LEU A 356 -19.62 -18.30 -4.48
CA LEU A 356 -20.54 -17.30 -5.02
C LEU A 356 -21.85 -17.23 -4.20
N PRO A 357 -22.70 -16.19 -4.39
CA PRO A 357 -23.93 -16.03 -3.62
C PRO A 357 -24.85 -17.27 -3.67
N GLY A 358 -25.38 -17.66 -2.51
CA GLY A 358 -26.30 -18.79 -2.37
C GLY A 358 -25.65 -20.19 -2.43
N THR A 359 -24.32 -20.27 -2.52
CA THR A 359 -23.61 -21.56 -2.53
C THR A 359 -23.23 -22.05 -1.14
N ILE A 360 -23.11 -23.38 -0.99
CA ILE A 360 -22.74 -24.04 0.26
C ILE A 360 -21.55 -24.97 0.01
N PHE A 361 -20.47 -24.81 0.77
CA PHE A 361 -19.40 -25.80 0.87
C PHE A 361 -19.41 -26.42 2.26
N SER A 362 -19.51 -27.75 2.35
CA SER A 362 -19.48 -28.49 3.61
C SER A 362 -18.32 -29.47 3.63
N THR A 363 -17.63 -29.57 4.75
CA THR A 363 -16.56 -30.54 5.01
C THR A 363 -17.06 -31.84 5.67
N ALA A 364 -18.39 -32.04 5.68
CA ALA A 364 -19.05 -33.20 6.27
C ALA A 364 -18.63 -33.51 7.72
N SER A 365 -18.51 -32.47 8.54
CA SER A 365 -18.07 -32.52 9.95
C SER A 365 -16.56 -32.59 10.20
N SER A 366 -15.73 -32.53 9.16
CA SER A 366 -14.26 -32.46 9.32
C SER A 366 -13.80 -31.04 9.70
N PRO A 367 -12.66 -30.89 10.43
CA PRO A 367 -12.00 -29.60 10.58
C PRO A 367 -11.36 -29.16 9.27
N LEU A 368 -11.23 -27.85 9.05
CA LEU A 368 -10.59 -27.28 7.86
C LEU A 368 -9.45 -26.36 8.24
N THR A 369 -8.26 -26.59 7.67
CA THR A 369 -7.14 -25.65 7.73
C THR A 369 -7.02 -24.91 6.41
N ASN A 370 -7.09 -23.58 6.44
CA ASN A 370 -6.86 -22.73 5.28
C ASN A 370 -5.42 -22.22 5.28
N THR A 371 -4.64 -22.65 4.30
CA THR A 371 -3.29 -22.13 4.00
C THR A 371 -3.25 -21.36 2.66
N GLY A 372 -4.40 -21.18 2.02
CA GLY A 372 -4.59 -20.39 0.80
C GLY A 372 -5.62 -19.28 0.99
N LEU A 373 -6.54 -19.15 0.02
CA LEU A 373 -7.62 -18.15 0.03
C LEU A 373 -8.99 -18.81 0.16
N ILE A 374 -9.81 -18.34 1.11
CA ILE A 374 -11.25 -18.57 1.11
C ILE A 374 -11.93 -17.22 0.87
N ALA A 375 -12.78 -17.12 -0.15
CA ALA A 375 -13.38 -15.85 -0.55
C ALA A 375 -14.86 -15.98 -0.98
N GLY A 376 -15.58 -14.85 -0.94
CA GLY A 376 -16.92 -14.72 -1.52
C GLY A 376 -18.07 -14.57 -0.52
N HIS A 377 -19.27 -14.96 -0.93
CA HIS A 377 -20.55 -14.64 -0.29
C HIS A 377 -21.32 -15.87 0.24
N GLY A 378 -20.79 -17.07 0.01
CA GLY A 378 -21.49 -18.31 0.31
C GLY A 378 -21.45 -18.71 1.79
N THR A 379 -21.92 -19.94 2.06
CA THR A 379 -21.84 -20.56 3.38
C THR A 379 -20.78 -21.66 3.38
N LEU A 380 -19.84 -21.58 4.32
CA LEU A 380 -18.89 -22.63 4.63
C LEU A 380 -19.32 -23.37 5.90
N ILE A 381 -19.59 -24.67 5.80
CA ILE A 381 -19.96 -25.54 6.92
C ILE A 381 -18.74 -26.37 7.31
N THR A 382 -18.26 -26.17 8.54
CA THR A 382 -17.13 -26.91 9.12
C THR A 382 -17.53 -27.65 10.38
N GLY A 383 -16.90 -28.79 10.64
CA GLY A 383 -17.07 -29.52 11.90
C GLY A 383 -15.78 -29.65 12.70
N GLY A 384 -15.79 -30.55 13.70
CA GLY A 384 -14.66 -30.74 14.61
C GLY A 384 -14.27 -29.45 15.33
N THR A 385 -13.01 -29.01 15.12
CA THR A 385 -12.47 -27.76 15.67
C THR A 385 -12.87 -26.51 14.87
N GLY A 386 -13.57 -26.67 13.74
CA GLY A 386 -14.00 -25.57 12.85
C GLY A 386 -12.96 -25.22 11.78
N LEU A 387 -13.03 -23.97 11.29
CA LEU A 387 -12.05 -23.39 10.38
C LEU A 387 -10.87 -22.80 11.18
N LEU A 388 -9.66 -23.29 10.90
CA LEU A 388 -8.40 -22.65 11.25
C LEU A 388 -7.88 -21.88 10.04
N ASN A 389 -7.84 -20.55 10.14
CA ASN A 389 -7.28 -19.68 9.10
C ASN A 389 -5.81 -19.34 9.41
N GLN A 390 -4.91 -19.81 8.54
CA GLN A 390 -3.46 -19.54 8.59
C GLN A 390 -2.98 -18.71 7.39
N SER A 391 -3.90 -18.29 6.52
CA SER A 391 -3.66 -17.40 5.39
C SER A 391 -4.85 -16.45 5.24
N THR A 392 -5.56 -16.39 4.12
CA THR A 392 -6.53 -15.31 3.87
C THR A 392 -7.96 -15.81 3.85
N VAL A 393 -8.81 -15.12 4.62
CA VAL A 393 -10.27 -15.15 4.45
C VAL A 393 -10.70 -13.76 3.99
N SER A 394 -11.42 -13.69 2.87
CA SER A 394 -11.90 -12.45 2.25
C SER A 394 -13.40 -12.57 1.97
N PRO A 395 -14.27 -12.23 2.94
CA PRO A 395 -15.70 -12.10 2.67
C PRO A 395 -15.95 -11.14 1.50
N GLY A 396 -16.98 -11.37 0.70
CA GLY A 396 -17.23 -10.63 -0.55
C GLY A 396 -16.31 -11.04 -1.71
N GLY A 397 -15.04 -11.32 -1.40
CA GLY A 397 -14.00 -11.57 -2.39
C GLY A 397 -13.48 -10.27 -3.00
N THR A 398 -12.58 -10.35 -3.97
CA THR A 398 -11.91 -9.16 -4.49
C THR A 398 -12.86 -8.26 -5.28
N GLY A 399 -12.93 -6.98 -4.90
CA GLY A 399 -13.67 -5.95 -5.63
C GLY A 399 -15.19 -6.01 -5.44
N SER A 400 -15.69 -6.72 -4.43
CA SER A 400 -17.12 -6.92 -4.24
C SER A 400 -17.51 -6.96 -2.78
N ILE A 401 -18.53 -6.18 -2.41
CA ILE A 401 -19.06 -6.17 -1.06
C ILE A 401 -19.92 -7.41 -0.81
N GLY A 402 -19.66 -8.13 0.27
CA GLY A 402 -20.43 -9.32 0.61
C GLY A 402 -20.19 -9.93 1.98
N THR A 403 -21.08 -10.86 2.30
CA THR A 403 -21.04 -11.61 3.57
C THR A 403 -20.63 -13.05 3.34
N LEU A 404 -19.55 -13.50 3.97
CA LEU A 404 -19.19 -14.91 4.06
C LEU A 404 -19.74 -15.46 5.38
N SER A 405 -20.51 -16.56 5.30
CA SER A 405 -21.05 -17.21 6.49
C SER A 405 -20.31 -18.49 6.82
N ILE A 406 -19.89 -18.66 8.07
CA ILE A 406 -19.28 -19.88 8.60
C ILE A 406 -20.27 -20.52 9.57
N THR A 407 -20.76 -21.70 9.23
CA THR A 407 -21.48 -22.56 10.17
C THR A 407 -20.45 -23.46 10.86
N GLY A 408 -20.09 -23.11 12.09
CA GLY A 408 -18.99 -23.73 12.83
C GLY A 408 -18.17 -22.70 13.61
N ARG A 409 -17.03 -23.13 14.15
CA ARG A 409 -16.05 -22.23 14.80
C ARG A 409 -15.14 -21.60 13.75
N TYR A 410 -14.72 -20.36 14.01
CA TYR A 410 -13.68 -19.66 13.26
C TYR A 410 -12.51 -19.36 14.19
N THR A 411 -11.30 -19.76 13.82
CA THR A 411 -10.07 -19.39 14.52
C THR A 411 -9.09 -18.81 13.51
N GLN A 412 -8.67 -17.57 13.71
CA GLN A 412 -7.56 -16.97 12.98
C GLN A 412 -6.30 -17.03 13.85
N ASP A 413 -5.24 -17.65 13.36
CA ASP A 413 -3.98 -17.71 14.08
C ASP A 413 -3.09 -16.48 13.79
N ALA A 414 -1.83 -16.52 14.23
CA ALA A 414 -0.89 -15.41 14.07
C ALA A 414 -0.49 -15.12 12.61
N THR A 415 -0.59 -16.10 11.70
CA THR A 415 -0.27 -15.90 10.27
C THR A 415 -1.52 -15.60 9.44
N GLY A 416 -2.70 -15.88 9.97
CA GLY A 416 -3.98 -15.59 9.32
C GLY A 416 -4.26 -14.09 9.14
N THR A 417 -4.99 -13.78 8.06
CA THR A 417 -5.47 -12.46 7.68
C THR A 417 -6.97 -12.53 7.36
N LEU A 418 -7.72 -11.58 7.91
CA LEU A 418 -9.10 -11.27 7.48
C LEU A 418 -9.04 -10.00 6.63
N GLN A 419 -9.45 -10.10 5.37
CA GLN A 419 -9.58 -8.96 4.46
C GLN A 419 -11.03 -8.50 4.39
N ILE A 420 -11.23 -7.19 4.52
CA ILE A 420 -12.54 -6.54 4.50
C ILE A 420 -12.47 -5.37 3.54
N GLU A 421 -13.35 -5.35 2.54
CA GLU A 421 -13.55 -4.21 1.66
C GLU A 421 -14.75 -3.38 2.12
N ARG A 422 -14.66 -2.06 1.93
CA ARG A 422 -15.77 -1.13 2.14
C ARG A 422 -16.03 -0.34 0.87
N GLY A 423 -17.30 -0.21 0.51
CA GLY A 423 -17.73 0.44 -0.72
C GLY A 423 -19.14 1.00 -0.62
N ASN A 424 -19.65 1.54 -1.72
CA ASN A 424 -20.97 2.19 -1.72
C ASN A 424 -22.12 1.22 -1.39
N ALA A 425 -21.93 -0.08 -1.64
CA ALA A 425 -22.91 -1.13 -1.33
C ALA A 425 -22.89 -1.58 0.15
N GLY A 426 -21.90 -1.15 0.94
CA GLY A 426 -21.75 -1.55 2.34
C GLY A 426 -20.31 -1.92 2.70
N THR A 427 -20.18 -2.82 3.68
CA THR A 427 -18.89 -3.35 4.15
C THR A 427 -18.95 -4.87 4.11
N ASP A 428 -17.83 -5.50 3.76
CA ASP A 428 -17.67 -6.94 3.90
C ASP A 428 -17.91 -7.40 5.33
N ALA A 429 -18.47 -8.60 5.48
CA ALA A 429 -18.78 -9.15 6.78
C ALA A 429 -18.50 -10.65 6.87
N LEU A 430 -17.86 -11.07 7.95
CA LEU A 430 -17.76 -12.47 8.34
C LEU A 430 -18.81 -12.79 9.41
N ILE A 431 -19.73 -13.70 9.11
CA ILE A 431 -20.71 -14.18 10.08
C ILE A 431 -20.33 -15.58 10.53
N VAL A 432 -20.23 -15.80 11.84
CA VAL A 432 -19.84 -17.09 12.43
C VAL A 432 -20.94 -17.58 13.36
N SER A 433 -21.48 -18.77 13.10
CA SER A 433 -22.61 -19.32 13.89
C SER A 433 -22.23 -19.80 15.29
N SER A 434 -20.95 -19.73 15.67
CA SER A 434 -20.40 -20.19 16.94
C SER A 434 -19.33 -19.20 17.43
N THR A 435 -18.26 -19.67 18.07
CA THR A 435 -17.15 -18.83 18.52
C THR A 435 -16.26 -18.40 17.35
N ALA A 436 -15.98 -17.10 17.27
CA ALA A 436 -14.89 -16.53 16.48
C ALA A 436 -13.73 -16.16 17.41
N THR A 437 -12.56 -16.73 17.16
CA THR A 437 -11.30 -16.42 17.87
C THR A 437 -10.40 -15.61 16.94
N LEU A 438 -10.16 -14.36 17.28
CA LEU A 438 -9.40 -13.41 16.48
C LEU A 438 -7.91 -13.44 16.86
N GLY A 439 -7.05 -13.35 15.84
CA GLY A 439 -5.59 -13.33 15.94
C GLY A 439 -4.99 -12.78 14.64
N GLY A 440 -3.67 -12.70 14.50
CA GLY A 440 -3.03 -12.32 13.23
C GLY A 440 -3.43 -10.91 12.75
N THR A 441 -3.77 -10.77 11.48
CA THR A 441 -3.98 -9.46 10.83
C THR A 441 -5.44 -9.20 10.42
N LEU A 442 -5.93 -7.98 10.64
CA LEU A 442 -7.11 -7.42 9.96
C LEU A 442 -6.65 -6.38 8.95
N VAL A 443 -7.08 -6.53 7.69
CA VAL A 443 -6.85 -5.55 6.63
C VAL A 443 -8.19 -5.01 6.15
N VAL A 444 -8.34 -3.69 6.19
CA VAL A 444 -9.49 -2.99 5.62
C VAL A 444 -9.03 -2.14 4.44
N SER A 445 -9.77 -2.21 3.33
CA SER A 445 -9.53 -1.38 2.14
C SER A 445 -10.82 -0.76 1.60
N GLU A 446 -10.70 0.39 0.95
CA GLU A 446 -11.84 1.01 0.25
C GLU A 446 -11.86 0.58 -1.21
N LEU A 447 -13.06 0.31 -1.74
CA LEU A 447 -13.26 0.05 -3.15
C LEU A 447 -13.12 1.34 -3.98
N PRO A 448 -12.60 1.26 -5.21
CA PRO A 448 -12.48 2.42 -6.09
C PRO A 448 -13.82 3.17 -6.26
N GLY A 449 -13.79 4.49 -6.07
CA GLY A 449 -14.98 5.34 -6.20
C GLY A 449 -15.93 5.33 -5.00
N TYR A 450 -15.55 4.68 -3.89
CA TYR A 450 -16.27 4.83 -2.63
C TYR A 450 -16.11 6.26 -2.09
N ILE A 451 -17.22 6.87 -1.68
CA ILE A 451 -17.23 8.14 -0.96
C ILE A 451 -17.45 7.83 0.51
N SER A 452 -16.43 8.11 1.30
CA SER A 452 -16.37 7.77 2.71
C SER A 452 -17.44 8.53 3.52
N THR A 453 -18.40 7.80 4.09
CA THR A 453 -19.54 8.34 4.86
C THR A 453 -19.48 7.88 6.32
N GLY A 454 -19.82 8.80 7.24
CA GLY A 454 -19.79 8.53 8.68
C GLY A 454 -20.73 7.40 9.08
N GLY A 455 -20.26 6.51 9.96
CA GLY A 455 -21.07 5.41 10.51
C GLY A 455 -20.29 4.13 10.80
N THR A 456 -20.95 3.20 11.49
CA THR A 456 -20.40 1.92 11.93
C THR A 456 -20.87 0.74 11.05
N SER A 457 -20.09 -0.33 11.00
CA SER A 457 -20.44 -1.59 10.34
C SER A 457 -19.79 -2.76 11.07
N ASP A 458 -20.53 -3.86 11.22
CA ASP A 458 -20.02 -5.08 11.84
C ASP A 458 -19.25 -5.89 10.79
N VAL A 459 -17.94 -6.03 10.98
CA VAL A 459 -17.06 -6.78 10.04
C VAL A 459 -16.87 -8.24 10.47
N VAL A 460 -17.09 -8.52 11.75
CA VAL A 460 -17.24 -9.88 12.28
C VAL A 460 -18.42 -9.91 13.22
N THR A 461 -19.33 -10.87 13.04
CA THR A 461 -20.42 -11.15 13.97
C THR A 461 -20.40 -12.62 14.35
N ALA A 462 -20.41 -12.92 15.65
CA ALA A 462 -20.34 -14.29 16.15
C ALA A 462 -21.32 -14.53 17.30
N SER A 463 -21.58 -15.79 17.66
CA SER A 463 -22.32 -16.11 18.91
C SER A 463 -21.47 -15.86 20.16
N ALA A 464 -20.15 -15.94 20.02
CA ALA A 464 -19.18 -15.50 21.02
C ALA A 464 -17.92 -15.03 20.29
N LEU A 465 -17.32 -13.94 20.75
CA LEU A 465 -16.08 -13.41 20.19
C LEU A 465 -14.98 -13.40 21.24
N SER A 466 -13.78 -13.85 20.88
CA SER A 466 -12.62 -13.89 21.77
C SER A 466 -11.32 -13.57 21.02
N GLY A 467 -10.26 -13.23 21.75
CA GLY A 467 -9.00 -12.79 21.15
C GLY A 467 -9.07 -11.38 20.54
N SER A 468 -8.01 -10.99 19.83
CA SER A 468 -7.89 -9.71 19.15
C SER A 468 -6.89 -9.82 18.00
N PHE A 469 -7.11 -9.05 16.92
CA PHE A 469 -6.09 -8.91 15.87
C PHE A 469 -4.80 -8.34 16.46
N SER A 470 -3.67 -8.95 16.13
CA SER A 470 -2.34 -8.50 16.53
C SER A 470 -1.84 -7.35 15.65
N THR A 471 -2.30 -7.29 14.40
CA THR A 471 -1.99 -6.20 13.46
C THR A 471 -3.28 -5.75 12.79
N ILE A 472 -3.47 -4.43 12.71
CA ILE A 472 -4.66 -3.81 12.11
C ILE A 472 -4.17 -2.79 11.09
N THR A 473 -4.59 -2.95 9.83
CA THR A 473 -4.32 -2.01 8.74
C THR A 473 -5.63 -1.41 8.26
N LEU A 474 -5.81 -0.12 8.48
CA LEU A 474 -7.03 0.62 8.15
C LEU A 474 -6.73 1.78 7.20
N PRO A 475 -7.68 2.18 6.33
CA PRO A 475 -7.62 3.46 5.63
C PRO A 475 -7.71 4.63 6.60
N SER A 476 -7.31 5.83 6.15
CA SER A 476 -7.40 7.05 6.97
C SER A 476 -8.84 7.33 7.41
N GLY A 477 -9.02 7.76 8.66
CA GLY A 477 -10.34 8.09 9.22
C GLY A 477 -11.13 6.90 9.78
N TYR A 478 -10.61 5.68 9.65
CA TYR A 478 -11.22 4.49 10.23
C TYR A 478 -10.67 4.12 11.61
N SER A 479 -11.54 3.55 12.42
CA SER A 479 -11.19 2.86 13.67
C SER A 479 -11.95 1.54 13.78
N THR A 480 -11.45 0.61 14.59
CA THR A 480 -12.14 -0.67 14.83
C THR A 480 -12.01 -1.10 16.28
N GLN A 481 -13.07 -1.72 16.80
CA GLN A 481 -13.12 -2.17 18.19
C GLN A 481 -14.07 -3.37 18.34
N VAL A 482 -13.81 -4.22 19.34
CA VAL A 482 -14.75 -5.25 19.79
C VAL A 482 -15.89 -4.62 20.59
N VAL A 483 -17.14 -4.91 20.21
CA VAL A 483 -18.35 -4.48 20.92
C VAL A 483 -19.27 -5.69 21.14
N GLY A 484 -19.23 -6.26 22.35
CA GLY A 484 -19.91 -7.52 22.65
C GLY A 484 -19.35 -8.66 21.79
N ASN A 485 -20.20 -9.36 21.04
CA ASN A 485 -19.80 -10.47 20.16
C ASN A 485 -19.50 -10.04 18.71
N ARG A 486 -19.09 -8.78 18.52
CA ARG A 486 -18.91 -8.18 17.20
C ARG A 486 -17.58 -7.44 17.11
N GLN A 487 -16.90 -7.54 15.97
CA GLN A 487 -15.84 -6.60 15.58
C GLN A 487 -16.49 -5.51 14.74
N VAL A 488 -16.41 -4.27 15.21
CA VAL A 488 -17.05 -3.10 14.58
C VAL A 488 -15.98 -2.26 13.89
N LEU A 489 -16.26 -1.84 12.66
CA LEU A 489 -15.50 -0.85 11.90
C LEU A 489 -16.27 0.47 11.88
N SER A 490 -15.61 1.60 12.15
CA SER A 490 -16.19 2.94 12.13
C SER A 490 -15.38 3.87 11.25
N TYR A 491 -16.06 4.72 10.49
CA TYR A 491 -15.47 5.86 9.79
C TYR A 491 -15.97 7.17 10.38
N ALA A 492 -15.03 8.06 10.75
CA ALA A 492 -15.30 9.42 11.24
C ALA A 492 -16.31 9.55 12.42
N GLY A 493 -16.61 8.46 13.12
CA GLY A 493 -17.49 8.39 14.29
C GLY A 493 -16.83 7.62 15.43
N ALA A 494 -17.18 7.95 16.67
CA ALA A 494 -16.62 7.29 17.84
C ALA A 494 -17.41 6.01 18.14
N ILE A 495 -16.74 4.88 18.27
CA ILE A 495 -17.41 3.62 18.64
C ILE A 495 -17.74 3.71 20.13
N CYS A 496 -19.02 3.68 20.48
CA CYS A 496 -19.48 3.68 21.88
C CYS A 496 -18.93 2.43 22.62
N GLY A 497 -17.82 2.62 23.33
CA GLY A 497 -17.13 1.59 24.10
C GLY A 497 -17.22 1.78 25.62
N GLY A 498 -18.07 2.70 26.08
CA GLY A 498 -18.18 3.12 27.48
C GLY A 498 -19.52 3.79 27.78
N VAL A 499 -19.48 4.96 28.44
CA VAL A 499 -20.69 5.75 28.77
C VAL A 499 -20.94 6.76 27.65
N CYS A 500 -22.08 6.65 26.98
CA CYS A 500 -22.35 7.38 25.75
C CYS A 500 -23.53 8.31 25.92
N TRP A 501 -23.45 9.50 25.32
CA TRP A 501 -24.56 10.43 25.24
C TRP A 501 -25.67 9.83 24.37
N ASP A 502 -26.83 9.55 24.95
CA ASP A 502 -28.00 9.01 24.26
C ASP A 502 -29.17 10.01 24.17
N GLY A 503 -29.10 11.12 24.91
CA GLY A 503 -30.10 12.18 24.89
C GLY A 503 -31.47 11.76 25.45
N GLY A 504 -31.54 10.68 26.24
CA GLY A 504 -32.80 10.11 26.74
C GLY A 504 -33.66 11.05 27.58
N ALA A 505 -33.07 12.10 28.17
CA ALA A 505 -33.80 13.11 28.94
C ALA A 505 -34.45 14.20 28.07
N GLY A 506 -34.05 14.32 26.79
CA GLY A 506 -34.45 15.41 25.91
C GLY A 506 -33.86 16.79 26.26
N SER A 507 -32.98 16.84 27.27
CA SER A 507 -32.22 18.03 27.64
C SER A 507 -30.82 18.01 27.01
N LEU A 508 -30.12 19.15 26.97
CA LEU A 508 -28.72 19.23 26.52
C LEU A 508 -27.73 19.26 27.70
N ALA A 509 -28.20 19.05 28.93
CA ALA A 509 -27.40 19.25 30.14
C ALA A 509 -26.53 18.02 30.44
N TRP A 510 -25.21 18.21 30.53
CA TRP A 510 -24.26 17.16 30.95
C TRP A 510 -24.67 16.49 32.26
N THR A 511 -25.25 17.28 33.17
CA THR A 511 -25.63 16.88 34.53
C THR A 511 -26.95 16.10 34.62
N ASP A 512 -27.64 15.86 33.51
CA ASP A 512 -28.85 15.07 33.47
C ASP A 512 -28.50 13.60 33.20
N ALA A 513 -28.67 12.74 34.20
CA ALA A 513 -28.21 11.36 34.16
C ALA A 513 -28.90 10.54 33.05
N ALA A 514 -30.15 10.88 32.71
CA ALA A 514 -30.93 10.19 31.67
C ALA A 514 -30.50 10.55 30.23
N ASN A 515 -29.50 11.42 30.05
CA ASN A 515 -28.85 11.64 28.74
C ASN A 515 -27.64 10.72 28.51
N TRP A 516 -27.33 9.84 29.45
CA TRP A 516 -26.19 8.94 29.39
C TRP A 516 -26.63 7.50 29.47
N THR A 517 -25.93 6.64 28.73
CA THR A 517 -26.19 5.20 28.73
C THR A 517 -26.19 4.63 30.15
N GLY A 518 -27.29 3.98 30.52
CA GLY A 518 -27.49 3.43 31.86
C GLY A 518 -28.05 4.40 32.89
N ASP A 519 -28.55 5.57 32.43
CA ASP A 519 -29.17 6.61 33.24
C ASP A 519 -28.30 7.08 34.41
N LEU A 520 -26.98 7.11 34.20
CA LEU A 520 -25.96 7.46 35.19
C LEU A 520 -24.95 8.45 34.62
N LEU A 521 -24.60 9.46 35.42
CA LEU A 521 -23.56 10.43 35.04
C LEU A 521 -22.18 9.76 34.92
N PRO A 522 -21.37 10.14 33.90
CA PRO A 522 -19.99 9.68 33.81
C PRO A 522 -19.15 10.07 35.03
N GLY A 523 -18.35 9.11 35.50
CA GLY A 523 -17.42 9.22 36.61
C GLY A 523 -15.96 9.01 36.20
N THR A 524 -15.09 8.92 37.20
CA THR A 524 -13.63 9.07 37.08
C THR A 524 -12.95 7.99 36.24
N ASN A 525 -13.57 6.82 36.09
CA ASN A 525 -13.03 5.69 35.36
C ASN A 525 -13.66 5.52 33.96
N ASP A 526 -14.65 6.34 33.63
CA ASP A 526 -15.48 6.11 32.46
C ASP A 526 -14.85 6.66 31.18
N LEU A 527 -14.99 5.87 30.12
CA LEU A 527 -14.69 6.30 28.76
C LEU A 527 -15.95 6.97 28.20
N VAL A 528 -15.91 8.28 27.99
CA VAL A 528 -17.08 9.07 27.65
C VAL A 528 -17.14 9.35 26.17
N PHE A 529 -18.32 9.16 25.57
CA PHE A 529 -18.56 9.38 24.14
C PHE A 529 -19.74 10.33 23.92
N VAL A 530 -19.56 11.35 23.09
CA VAL A 530 -20.65 12.22 22.60
C VAL A 530 -20.72 12.10 21.08
N ASP A 531 -21.60 11.23 20.60
CA ASP A 531 -21.73 10.89 19.19
C ASP A 531 -23.21 10.66 18.84
N LEU A 532 -23.99 11.74 18.85
CA LEU A 532 -25.42 11.69 18.54
C LEU A 532 -25.81 12.84 17.62
N GLY A 533 -25.57 12.67 16.32
CA GLY A 533 -25.89 13.69 15.32
C GLY A 533 -25.17 15.02 15.59
N THR A 534 -25.81 16.14 15.26
CA THR A 534 -25.29 17.49 15.56
C THR A 534 -25.94 18.00 16.85
N ILE A 535 -25.17 18.04 17.95
CA ILE A 535 -25.65 18.48 19.26
C ILE A 535 -24.65 19.41 19.96
N SER A 536 -25.13 20.14 20.96
CA SER A 536 -24.31 21.02 21.81
C SER A 536 -24.54 20.68 23.28
N VAL A 537 -23.71 19.80 23.83
CA VAL A 537 -23.79 19.37 25.24
C VAL A 537 -23.31 20.49 26.14
N GLN A 538 -24.08 20.79 27.20
CA GLN A 538 -23.86 21.95 28.07
C GLN A 538 -23.45 21.52 29.48
N LEU A 539 -22.29 22.00 29.92
CA LEU A 539 -21.81 21.90 31.29
C LEU A 539 -21.87 23.28 31.98
N THR A 540 -23.01 23.56 32.60
CA THR A 540 -23.32 24.86 33.23
C THR A 540 -22.93 24.94 34.70
N GLN A 541 -22.82 23.80 35.39
CA GLN A 541 -22.54 23.71 36.83
C GLN A 541 -21.92 22.35 37.20
N GLY A 542 -21.52 22.17 38.46
CA GLY A 542 -20.97 20.91 38.96
C GLY A 542 -19.48 20.73 38.67
N SER A 543 -18.88 19.71 39.28
CA SER A 543 -17.49 19.30 39.04
C SER A 543 -17.47 17.84 38.62
N HIS A 544 -16.90 17.56 37.46
CA HIS A 544 -16.88 16.26 36.83
C HIS A 544 -15.44 15.87 36.51
N THR A 545 -15.08 14.65 36.87
CA THR A 545 -13.81 14.05 36.45
C THR A 545 -14.13 12.76 35.73
N ILE A 546 -13.55 12.59 34.55
CA ILE A 546 -13.73 11.43 33.68
C ILE A 546 -12.37 10.91 33.22
N ARG A 547 -12.33 9.66 32.76
CA ARG A 547 -11.08 9.08 32.26
C ARG A 547 -10.76 9.63 30.87
N SER A 548 -11.62 9.40 29.89
CA SER A 548 -11.42 9.86 28.51
C SER A 548 -12.67 10.55 27.96
N LEU A 549 -12.50 11.39 26.95
CA LEU A 549 -13.61 12.02 26.22
C LEU A 549 -13.40 11.92 24.72
N ASN A 550 -14.37 11.35 24.02
CA ASN A 550 -14.43 11.30 22.56
C ASN A 550 -15.70 11.98 22.06
N THR A 551 -15.59 12.93 21.13
CA THR A 551 -16.75 13.54 20.48
C THR A 551 -16.65 13.42 18.97
N ALA A 552 -17.78 13.21 18.30
CA ALA A 552 -17.84 13.18 16.84
C ALA A 552 -17.91 14.60 16.23
N ALA A 553 -17.63 14.71 14.93
CA ALA A 553 -17.75 15.98 14.22
C ALA A 553 -19.18 16.54 14.35
N GLY A 554 -19.31 17.85 14.57
CA GLY A 554 -20.62 18.50 14.81
C GLY A 554 -21.16 18.37 16.25
N ASN A 555 -20.48 17.64 17.14
CA ASN A 555 -20.85 17.54 18.56
C ASN A 555 -20.02 18.54 19.39
N THR A 556 -20.64 19.66 19.74
CA THR A 556 -19.99 20.73 20.51
C THR A 556 -20.12 20.48 22.01
N LEU A 557 -19.02 20.63 22.75
CA LEU A 557 -19.05 20.70 24.21
C LEU A 557 -18.96 22.15 24.66
N VAL A 558 -19.99 22.64 25.35
CA VAL A 558 -20.07 24.00 25.89
C VAL A 558 -19.86 23.96 27.41
N VAL A 559 -18.78 24.56 27.90
CA VAL A 559 -18.51 24.76 29.31
C VAL A 559 -18.76 26.24 29.64
N SER A 560 -19.85 26.52 30.35
CA SER A 560 -20.29 27.89 30.67
C SER A 560 -20.25 28.21 32.17
N GLY A 561 -20.06 27.21 33.04
CA GLY A 561 -19.93 27.45 34.48
C GLY A 561 -19.40 26.27 35.32
N GLY A 562 -19.60 25.01 34.88
CA GLY A 562 -19.09 23.83 35.58
C GLY A 562 -17.59 23.58 35.37
N SER A 563 -17.07 22.51 35.99
CA SER A 563 -15.69 22.05 35.80
C SER A 563 -15.64 20.63 35.25
N LEU A 564 -14.89 20.44 34.16
CA LEU A 564 -14.58 19.13 33.59
C LEU A 564 -13.06 18.87 33.68
N THR A 565 -12.67 17.74 34.25
CA THR A 565 -11.29 17.25 34.23
C THR A 565 -11.22 15.90 33.51
N VAL A 566 -10.42 15.82 32.45
CA VAL A 566 -10.15 14.59 31.70
C VAL A 566 -8.76 14.10 32.06
N THR A 567 -8.65 12.89 32.61
CA THR A 567 -7.40 12.40 33.21
C THR A 567 -6.49 11.64 32.23
N ASP A 568 -7.07 11.07 31.18
CA ASP A 568 -6.41 10.29 30.13
C ASP A 568 -6.64 10.95 28.75
N VAL A 569 -6.49 10.19 27.66
CA VAL A 569 -6.63 10.68 26.28
C VAL A 569 -8.02 11.30 26.01
N ALA A 570 -8.04 12.42 25.26
CA ALA A 570 -9.26 13.03 24.75
C ALA A 570 -9.18 13.33 23.25
N THR A 571 -10.23 13.06 22.50
CA THR A 571 -10.35 13.40 21.07
C THR A 571 -11.69 14.06 20.81
N LEU A 572 -11.69 15.38 20.66
CA LEU A 572 -12.89 16.15 20.35
C LEU A 572 -12.86 16.53 18.87
N ALA A 573 -13.57 15.77 18.03
CA ALA A 573 -13.72 16.10 16.62
C ALA A 573 -14.72 17.25 16.38
N GLY A 574 -15.58 17.53 17.36
CA GLY A 574 -16.38 18.75 17.42
C GLY A 574 -15.72 19.86 18.24
N ASP A 575 -16.42 20.99 18.39
CA ASP A 575 -15.86 22.19 19.01
C ASP A 575 -15.89 22.11 20.54
N LEU A 576 -14.85 22.66 21.18
CA LEU A 576 -14.87 23.00 22.60
C LEU A 576 -15.12 24.50 22.76
N VAL A 577 -16.25 24.85 23.37
CA VAL A 577 -16.61 26.24 23.69
C VAL A 577 -16.49 26.44 25.20
N ILE A 578 -15.67 27.40 25.62
CA ILE A 578 -15.53 27.79 27.02
C ILE A 578 -15.95 29.26 27.13
N SER A 579 -17.18 29.45 27.60
CA SER A 579 -17.77 30.77 27.88
C SER A 579 -17.87 31.06 29.39
N GLY A 580 -17.38 30.13 30.22
CA GLY A 580 -17.23 30.20 31.66
C GLY A 580 -16.69 28.86 32.20
N GLY A 581 -16.67 28.67 33.51
CA GLY A 581 -16.25 27.38 34.10
C GLY A 581 -14.78 27.01 33.85
N THR A 582 -14.47 25.71 33.87
CA THR A 582 -13.10 25.18 33.74
C THR A 582 -13.06 23.86 32.97
N ALA A 583 -12.20 23.74 31.96
CA ALA A 583 -11.90 22.48 31.28
C ALA A 583 -10.41 22.14 31.41
N ASN A 584 -10.08 21.06 32.11
CA ASN A 584 -8.71 20.58 32.33
C ASN A 584 -8.47 19.28 31.57
N PHE A 585 -7.45 19.27 30.71
CA PHE A 585 -6.97 18.07 30.03
C PHE A 585 -5.62 17.64 30.61
N ASN A 586 -5.62 16.62 31.46
CA ASN A 586 -4.42 16.11 32.13
C ASN A 586 -3.72 15.00 31.34
N GLY A 587 -4.44 14.27 30.49
CA GLY A 587 -3.90 13.40 29.45
C GLY A 587 -3.76 14.10 28.10
N ALA A 588 -3.24 13.39 27.09
CA ALA A 588 -3.06 13.94 25.75
C ALA A 588 -4.41 14.22 25.08
N ALA A 589 -4.62 15.43 24.56
CA ALA A 589 -5.86 15.84 23.93
C ALA A 589 -5.66 16.27 22.48
N GLN A 590 -6.58 15.87 21.61
CA GLN A 590 -6.75 16.42 20.26
C GLN A 590 -8.08 17.17 20.21
N LEU A 591 -8.04 18.44 19.84
CA LEU A 591 -9.21 19.31 19.72
C LEU A 591 -9.30 19.78 18.27
N ALA A 592 -10.49 19.67 17.66
CA ALA A 592 -10.74 20.30 16.37
C ALA A 592 -10.56 21.83 16.51
N ARG A 593 -11.34 22.46 17.38
CA ARG A 593 -11.28 23.91 17.66
C ARG A 593 -11.58 24.22 19.13
N LEU A 594 -10.97 25.29 19.63
CA LEU A 594 -11.28 25.91 20.92
C LEU A 594 -11.85 27.31 20.71
N MET A 595 -12.99 27.62 21.31
CA MET A 595 -13.54 28.97 21.41
C MET A 595 -13.55 29.39 22.88
N LEU A 596 -12.51 30.13 23.30
CA LEU A 596 -12.31 30.56 24.68
C LEU A 596 -12.62 32.05 24.81
N SER A 597 -13.77 32.37 25.39
CA SER A 597 -14.23 33.75 25.62
C SER A 597 -14.26 34.15 27.10
N SER A 598 -14.30 33.19 28.01
CA SER A 598 -14.20 33.36 29.47
C SER A 598 -13.83 32.02 30.13
N GLY A 599 -13.68 31.97 31.45
CA GLY A 599 -13.35 30.73 32.18
C GLY A 599 -11.88 30.31 32.05
N ILE A 600 -11.61 29.02 32.28
CA ILE A 600 -10.26 28.44 32.33
C ILE A 600 -10.13 27.26 31.38
N PHE A 601 -9.15 27.32 30.48
CA PHE A 601 -8.64 26.17 29.73
C PHE A 601 -7.31 25.71 30.33
N GLY A 602 -7.21 24.48 30.81
CA GLY A 602 -6.08 24.06 31.64
C GLY A 602 -5.69 22.59 31.52
N GLY A 603 -4.93 22.13 32.52
CA GLY A 603 -4.47 20.74 32.67
C GLY A 603 -2.98 20.53 32.40
N SER A 604 -2.47 19.35 32.74
CA SER A 604 -1.05 18.99 32.58
C SER A 604 -0.72 18.37 31.21
N GLY A 605 -1.72 17.94 30.45
CA GLY A 605 -1.55 17.19 29.21
C GLY A 605 -1.15 18.05 28.01
N ALA A 606 -0.63 17.41 26.96
CA ALA A 606 -0.40 18.07 25.67
C ALA A 606 -1.73 18.17 24.90
N VAL A 607 -2.04 19.35 24.37
CA VAL A 607 -3.25 19.61 23.59
C VAL A 607 -2.86 19.97 22.17
N THR A 608 -3.39 19.25 21.17
CA THR A 608 -3.15 19.50 19.75
C THR A 608 -4.41 20.02 19.07
N PHE A 609 -4.31 21.16 18.39
CA PHE A 609 -5.36 21.73 17.56
C PHE A 609 -5.20 21.26 16.11
N THR A 610 -6.26 20.72 15.53
CA THR A 610 -6.19 20.05 14.21
C THR A 610 -6.92 20.79 13.09
N GLN A 611 -7.77 21.77 13.39
CA GLN A 611 -8.53 22.52 12.38
C GLN A 611 -8.36 24.04 12.50
N SER A 612 -8.73 24.75 11.43
CA SER A 612 -8.76 26.21 11.40
C SER A 612 -9.96 26.77 12.18
N GLY A 613 -9.76 27.85 12.93
CA GLY A 613 -10.84 28.65 13.53
C GLY A 613 -10.88 28.67 15.05
N SER A 614 -9.83 28.23 15.75
CA SER A 614 -9.76 28.42 17.20
C SER A 614 -9.64 29.90 17.55
N THR A 615 -10.31 30.35 18.61
CA THR A 615 -10.32 31.74 19.07
C THR A 615 -10.08 31.83 20.58
N TRP A 616 -9.28 32.81 20.98
CA TRP A 616 -9.07 33.18 22.38
C TRP A 616 -9.29 34.69 22.55
N THR A 617 -10.50 35.04 23.02
CA THR A 617 -10.96 36.43 23.17
C THR A 617 -11.13 36.85 24.63
N GLY A 618 -11.11 35.90 25.58
CA GLY A 618 -11.12 36.16 27.01
C GLY A 618 -10.83 34.88 27.81
N GLY A 619 -10.91 34.92 29.15
CA GLY A 619 -10.53 33.76 29.99
C GLY A 619 -9.02 33.50 30.05
N ASP A 620 -8.66 32.46 30.80
CA ASP A 620 -7.27 32.11 31.11
C ASP A 620 -6.87 30.73 30.55
N VAL A 621 -5.64 30.65 30.04
CA VAL A 621 -4.98 29.39 29.69
C VAL A 621 -3.97 29.06 30.79
N SER A 622 -4.17 27.94 31.48
CA SER A 622 -3.41 27.55 32.67
C SER A 622 -2.77 26.16 32.57
N GLY A 623 -2.05 25.76 33.62
CA GLY A 623 -1.37 24.46 33.69
C GLY A 623 0.02 24.45 33.03
N THR A 624 0.68 23.30 33.13
CA THR A 624 2.08 23.09 32.71
C THR A 624 2.23 22.32 31.41
N GLY A 625 1.11 21.94 30.78
CA GLY A 625 1.14 21.15 29.55
C GLY A 625 1.59 21.94 28.32
N ARG A 626 1.53 21.28 27.16
CA ARG A 626 1.90 21.83 25.85
C ARG A 626 0.65 22.20 25.05
N LEU A 627 0.74 23.23 24.21
CA LEU A 627 -0.21 23.52 23.14
C LEU A 627 0.49 23.29 21.79
N VAL A 628 -0.13 22.51 20.92
CA VAL A 628 0.38 22.17 19.59
C VAL A 628 -0.58 22.68 18.54
N PHE A 629 -0.07 23.45 17.60
CA PHE A 629 -0.82 23.95 16.44
C PHE A 629 -0.37 23.14 15.23
N ALA A 630 -1.14 22.09 14.90
CA ALA A 630 -0.81 21.18 13.80
C ALA A 630 -0.98 21.84 12.42
N ALA A 631 -0.51 21.16 11.38
CA ALA A 631 -0.68 21.59 10.00
C ALA A 631 -2.17 21.89 9.67
N GLY A 632 -2.44 23.07 9.08
CA GLY A 632 -3.80 23.50 8.73
C GLY A 632 -4.60 24.14 9.88
N SER A 633 -4.09 24.10 11.12
CA SER A 633 -4.74 24.77 12.24
C SER A 633 -4.48 26.28 12.25
N THR A 634 -5.49 27.04 12.68
CA THR A 634 -5.38 28.47 12.95
C THR A 634 -5.91 28.78 14.33
N PHE A 635 -5.12 29.54 15.10
CA PHE A 635 -5.47 29.98 16.44
C PHE A 635 -5.35 31.50 16.55
N ASN A 636 -6.46 32.18 16.79
CA ASN A 636 -6.55 33.63 16.81
C ASN A 636 -6.65 34.16 18.24
N TYR A 637 -5.73 35.02 18.63
CA TYR A 637 -5.62 35.63 19.94
C TYR A 637 -6.03 37.10 19.91
N ALA A 638 -6.97 37.48 20.78
CA ALA A 638 -7.42 38.86 20.97
C ALA A 638 -7.84 39.14 22.43
N ALA A 639 -7.27 38.42 23.42
CA ALA A 639 -7.69 38.45 24.82
C ALA A 639 -7.00 39.53 25.69
N GLY A 640 -6.49 40.60 25.08
CA GLY A 640 -5.77 41.68 25.78
C GLY A 640 -4.35 41.29 26.17
N THR A 641 -3.94 41.57 27.40
CA THR A 641 -2.60 41.18 27.92
C THR A 641 -2.71 39.90 28.76
N ARG A 642 -2.01 38.83 28.36
CA ARG A 642 -2.00 37.53 29.07
C ARG A 642 -0.59 36.96 29.17
N THR A 643 -0.36 36.15 30.19
CA THR A 643 0.86 35.36 30.35
C THR A 643 0.49 33.89 30.52
N ILE A 644 1.18 33.00 29.80
CA ILE A 644 1.00 31.54 29.91
C ILE A 644 2.33 30.85 30.21
N ALA A 645 2.26 29.84 31.07
CA ALA A 645 3.39 28.96 31.41
C ALA A 645 3.44 27.69 30.56
N ARG A 646 2.45 27.48 29.69
CA ARG A 646 2.42 26.35 28.76
C ARG A 646 3.44 26.53 27.65
N ARG A 647 4.04 25.42 27.21
CA ARG A 647 4.88 25.39 26.01
C ARG A 647 4.01 25.55 24.77
N LEU A 648 4.42 26.37 23.81
CA LEU A 648 3.76 26.51 22.51
C LEU A 648 4.58 25.86 21.41
N ASP A 649 4.00 24.94 20.66
CA ASP A 649 4.69 24.34 19.52
C ASP A 649 3.83 24.48 18.27
N ILE A 650 4.33 25.24 17.30
CA ILE A 650 3.64 25.53 16.05
C ILE A 650 4.32 24.69 14.98
N GLU A 651 3.60 23.70 14.46
CA GLU A 651 4.14 22.78 13.46
C GLU A 651 4.12 23.42 12.06
N GLN A 652 4.83 22.81 11.11
CA GLN A 652 4.82 23.25 9.72
C GLN A 652 3.37 23.30 9.19
N GLY A 653 2.97 24.43 8.62
CA GLY A 653 1.62 24.66 8.12
C GLY A 653 0.59 25.05 9.19
N GLY A 654 0.96 25.09 10.48
CA GLY A 654 0.14 25.68 11.54
C GLY A 654 0.31 27.19 11.65
N ARG A 655 -0.70 27.90 12.18
CA ARG A 655 -0.68 29.36 12.34
C ARG A 655 -1.21 29.84 13.69
N LEU A 656 -0.41 30.63 14.40
CA LEU A 656 -0.82 31.44 15.54
C LEU A 656 -0.94 32.91 15.11
N SER A 657 -2.10 33.52 15.29
CA SER A 657 -2.36 34.93 14.93
C SER A 657 -2.63 35.75 16.20
N LEU A 658 -1.78 36.73 16.50
CA LEU A 658 -2.00 37.72 17.54
C LEU A 658 -2.65 38.94 16.88
N ASP A 659 -3.98 39.00 16.94
CA ASP A 659 -4.75 40.02 16.23
C ASP A 659 -4.81 41.34 17.03
N SER A 660 -4.67 41.28 18.36
CA SER A 660 -4.52 42.45 19.23
C SER A 660 -3.88 42.09 20.58
N GLY A 661 -3.49 43.11 21.35
CA GLY A 661 -2.99 42.95 22.72
C GLY A 661 -1.59 42.35 22.81
N SER A 662 -1.29 41.71 23.94
CA SER A 662 0.01 41.05 24.14
C SER A 662 -0.12 39.68 24.79
N LEU A 663 0.57 38.69 24.20
CA LEU A 663 0.68 37.34 24.74
C LEU A 663 2.13 37.08 25.16
N THR A 664 2.34 36.82 26.44
CA THR A 664 3.63 36.41 26.99
C THR A 664 3.66 34.92 27.22
N THR A 665 4.69 34.25 26.71
CA THR A 665 4.91 32.82 26.91
C THR A 665 6.16 32.63 27.76
N THR A 666 6.07 31.81 28.80
CA THR A 666 7.20 31.50 29.70
C THR A 666 7.56 30.01 29.75
N GLY A 667 6.76 29.14 29.10
CA GLY A 667 6.96 27.69 29.04
C GLY A 667 7.88 27.20 27.90
N GLY A 668 8.48 28.12 27.14
CA GLY A 668 9.24 27.80 25.93
C GLY A 668 8.35 27.65 24.69
N ALA A 669 8.98 27.61 23.52
CA ALA A 669 8.27 27.35 22.27
C ALA A 669 9.15 26.70 21.20
N SER A 670 8.51 26.07 20.22
CA SER A 670 9.08 25.85 18.88
C SER A 670 8.15 26.40 17.81
N ASN A 671 8.71 26.97 16.75
CA ASN A 671 7.95 27.50 15.63
C ASN A 671 8.52 26.99 14.31
N ALA A 672 7.81 26.06 13.67
CA ALA A 672 8.01 25.59 12.30
C ALA A 672 6.91 26.10 11.34
N GLY A 673 5.88 26.77 11.85
CA GLY A 673 4.78 27.35 11.07
C GLY A 673 4.84 28.88 11.03
N VAL A 674 3.68 29.53 11.13
CA VAL A 674 3.57 31.00 11.05
C VAL A 674 3.08 31.59 12.36
N VAL A 675 3.85 32.51 12.94
CA VAL A 675 3.40 33.43 13.99
C VAL A 675 3.13 34.78 13.33
N ASN A 676 1.85 35.13 13.21
CA ASN A 676 1.41 36.40 12.67
C ASN A 676 1.10 37.37 13.81
N VAL A 677 1.76 38.53 13.84
CA VAL A 677 1.53 39.56 14.84
C VAL A 677 1.02 40.80 14.14
N ALA A 678 -0.24 41.16 14.40
CA ALA A 678 -0.87 42.33 13.81
C ALA A 678 -0.18 43.62 14.28
N PHE A 679 -0.33 44.69 13.49
CA PHE A 679 0.16 46.01 13.87
C PHE A 679 -0.43 46.44 15.22
N GLY A 680 0.43 46.87 16.15
CA GLY A 680 0.04 47.22 17.53
C GLY A 680 -0.07 46.03 18.51
N ALA A 681 0.02 44.78 18.04
CA ALA A 681 0.09 43.61 18.90
C ALA A 681 1.55 43.26 19.27
N THR A 682 1.73 42.56 20.40
CA THR A 682 3.06 42.15 20.88
C THR A 682 3.12 40.70 21.36
N GLY A 683 3.92 39.87 20.70
CA GLY A 683 4.28 38.54 21.21
C GLY A 683 5.53 38.62 22.09
N ARG A 684 5.49 38.08 23.31
CA ARG A 684 6.63 38.06 24.23
C ARG A 684 7.07 36.64 24.53
N TYR A 685 8.38 36.42 24.45
CA TYR A 685 9.04 35.19 24.85
C TYR A 685 9.92 35.51 26.06
N GLY A 686 9.57 34.96 27.22
CA GLY A 686 10.12 35.39 28.50
C GLY A 686 10.49 34.25 29.45
N GLY A 687 10.66 34.58 30.73
CA GLY A 687 11.12 33.62 31.74
C GLY A 687 12.57 33.15 31.50
N SER A 688 12.83 31.89 31.84
CA SER A 688 14.14 31.22 31.67
C SER A 688 14.10 30.11 30.61
N ALA A 689 13.05 30.07 29.80
CA ALA A 689 12.82 29.00 28.84
C ALA A 689 13.58 29.18 27.53
N THR A 690 13.61 28.09 26.76
CA THR A 690 14.20 28.03 25.42
C THR A 690 13.14 28.17 24.34
N TYR A 691 13.45 28.95 23.30
CA TYR A 691 12.59 29.22 22.17
C TYR A 691 13.34 28.93 20.87
N LEU A 692 12.77 28.05 20.04
CA LEU A 692 13.37 27.64 18.77
C LEU A 692 12.53 28.16 17.61
N LEU A 693 13.15 28.96 16.74
CA LEU A 693 12.60 29.22 15.41
C LEU A 693 13.19 28.18 14.46
N ASP A 694 12.37 27.24 14.00
CA ASP A 694 12.79 26.11 13.18
C ASP A 694 13.01 26.52 11.71
N ALA A 695 13.52 25.59 10.90
CA ALA A 695 13.87 25.69 9.50
C ALA A 695 12.79 26.33 8.61
N THR A 696 11.52 26.17 8.96
CA THR A 696 10.37 26.68 8.18
C THR A 696 9.57 27.74 8.93
N GLY A 697 9.98 28.05 10.16
CA GLY A 697 9.27 28.98 11.03
C GLY A 697 9.35 30.42 10.54
N GLN A 698 8.21 31.10 10.49
CA GLN A 698 8.10 32.48 10.03
C GLN A 698 7.43 33.39 11.07
N PHE A 699 7.96 34.61 11.19
CA PHE A 699 7.26 35.74 11.78
C PHE A 699 6.66 36.63 10.68
N ALA A 700 5.38 36.94 10.79
CA ALA A 700 4.63 37.73 9.81
C ALA A 700 3.78 38.83 10.47
N GLY A 701 3.24 39.73 9.64
CA GLY A 701 2.48 40.91 10.08
C GLY A 701 3.40 42.11 10.38
N GLY A 702 2.83 43.22 10.85
CA GLY A 702 3.54 44.47 11.15
C GLY A 702 3.71 44.76 12.64
N GLY A 703 3.57 43.75 13.49
CA GLY A 703 3.62 43.88 14.95
C GLY A 703 5.02 43.80 15.55
N ARG A 704 5.07 43.37 16.81
CA ARG A 704 6.30 43.34 17.62
C ARG A 704 6.52 42.00 18.31
N ILE A 705 7.77 41.53 18.29
CA ILE A 705 8.24 40.41 19.14
C ILE A 705 9.25 40.95 20.15
N GLU A 706 9.10 40.55 21.41
CA GLU A 706 10.05 40.89 22.47
C GLU A 706 10.60 39.63 23.13
N PHE A 707 11.92 39.57 23.26
CA PHE A 707 12.66 38.60 24.05
C PHE A 707 13.03 39.26 25.38
N ILE A 708 12.54 38.70 26.48
CA ILE A 708 12.61 39.31 27.81
C ILE A 708 13.15 38.33 28.86
N ASN A 709 13.41 38.85 30.06
CA ASN A 709 13.98 38.14 31.21
C ASN A 709 15.31 37.46 30.90
N THR A 710 15.35 36.13 30.85
CA THR A 710 16.55 35.32 30.58
C THR A 710 16.33 34.33 29.45
N ALA A 711 15.29 34.56 28.62
CA ALA A 711 14.90 33.68 27.54
C ALA A 711 16.07 33.40 26.59
N GLN A 712 16.20 32.14 26.18
CA GLN A 712 17.21 31.70 25.23
C GLN A 712 16.55 31.40 23.89
N VAL A 713 16.79 32.25 22.89
CA VAL A 713 16.14 32.16 21.59
C VAL A 713 17.18 31.83 20.54
N THR A 714 16.92 30.81 19.73
CA THR A 714 17.83 30.38 18.65
C THR A 714 17.04 30.21 17.35
N SER A 715 17.55 30.72 16.23
CA SER A 715 17.06 30.37 14.90
C SER A 715 17.82 29.16 14.35
N ALA A 716 17.11 28.26 13.69
CA ALA A 716 17.69 27.14 12.96
C ALA A 716 18.45 27.62 11.72
N THR A 717 19.33 26.77 11.19
CA THR A 717 20.25 27.04 10.07
C THR A 717 19.57 27.22 8.71
N THR A 718 18.24 27.19 8.62
CA THR A 718 17.49 27.45 7.37
C THR A 718 16.23 28.31 7.53
N ALA A 719 16.01 28.91 8.71
CA ALA A 719 14.78 29.67 9.00
C ALA A 719 14.58 30.84 8.01
N PRO A 720 13.35 31.03 7.46
CA PRO A 720 13.05 32.10 6.50
C PRO A 720 13.10 33.51 7.14
N PRO A 721 13.28 34.57 6.32
CA PRO A 721 13.38 35.95 6.81
C PRO A 721 12.04 36.46 7.39
N ILE A 722 12.15 37.41 8.32
CA ILE A 722 11.00 38.13 8.90
C ILE A 722 10.43 39.05 7.82
N ALA A 723 9.16 38.89 7.46
CA ALA A 723 8.67 39.24 6.11
C ALA A 723 8.16 40.69 5.91
N ASP A 724 7.93 41.48 6.96
CA ASP A 724 7.34 42.82 6.85
C ASP A 724 8.35 43.93 7.19
N ASN A 725 8.34 45.02 6.41
CA ASN A 725 9.25 46.16 6.55
C ASN A 725 8.94 47.06 7.76
N THR A 726 7.86 46.79 8.50
CA THR A 726 7.48 47.49 9.73
C THR A 726 7.71 46.68 11.00
N PHE A 727 8.03 45.39 10.87
CA PHE A 727 8.11 44.47 12.02
C PHE A 727 9.27 44.79 12.96
N THR A 728 9.03 44.68 14.27
CA THR A 728 10.04 44.97 15.30
C THR A 728 10.39 43.75 16.11
N VAL A 729 11.70 43.47 16.24
CA VAL A 729 12.27 42.50 17.17
C VAL A 729 13.03 43.25 18.25
N ARG A 730 12.62 43.10 19.51
CA ARG A 730 13.32 43.67 20.67
C ARG A 730 13.96 42.58 21.51
N VAL A 731 15.22 42.77 21.88
CA VAL A 731 15.93 41.95 22.88
C VAL A 731 16.27 42.84 24.07
N GLN A 732 15.81 42.47 25.26
CA GLN A 732 15.99 43.27 26.48
C GLN A 732 16.20 42.39 27.72
N ASP A 733 16.25 43.00 28.91
CA ASP A 733 16.62 42.36 30.17
C ASP A 733 17.97 41.64 30.04
N SER A 734 18.00 40.32 30.20
CA SER A 734 19.17 39.44 30.00
C SER A 734 18.85 38.33 28.99
N ALA A 735 17.86 38.56 28.10
CA ALA A 735 17.49 37.60 27.07
C ALA A 735 18.59 37.50 26.00
N ARG A 736 18.71 36.32 25.40
CA ARG A 736 19.66 36.05 24.32
C ARG A 736 18.92 35.64 23.06
N PHE A 737 19.26 36.27 21.94
CA PHE A 737 18.82 35.89 20.60
C PHE A 737 20.03 35.52 19.73
N THR A 738 20.10 34.24 19.34
CA THR A 738 21.15 33.71 18.47
C THR A 738 20.59 33.46 17.08
N LEU A 739 21.13 34.16 16.08
CA LEU A 739 20.79 33.97 14.67
C LEU A 739 21.81 33.04 14.02
N SER A 740 21.37 31.85 13.62
CA SER A 740 22.22 30.84 12.96
C SER A 740 22.12 30.87 11.44
N THR A 741 21.24 31.71 10.87
CA THR A 741 21.05 31.92 9.43
C THR A 741 21.21 33.36 9.01
N PRO A 742 21.53 33.59 7.72
CA PRO A 742 21.34 34.90 7.13
C PRO A 742 19.88 35.33 7.31
N GLY A 743 19.65 36.51 7.88
CA GLY A 743 18.31 36.98 8.23
C GLY A 743 18.17 38.47 8.06
N ALA A 744 17.01 38.90 7.56
CA ALA A 744 16.62 40.30 7.50
C ALA A 744 15.63 40.62 8.62
N ILE A 745 15.86 41.72 9.34
CA ILE A 745 14.96 42.25 10.37
C ILE A 745 14.69 43.71 10.04
N ALA A 746 13.43 44.11 9.91
CA ALA A 746 13.12 45.50 9.60
C ALA A 746 13.59 46.45 10.71
N ASN A 747 13.15 46.22 11.96
CA ASN A 747 13.58 47.01 13.11
C ASN A 747 14.12 46.07 14.21
N LEU A 748 15.41 46.17 14.52
CA LEU A 748 16.05 45.46 15.62
C LEU A 748 16.32 46.45 16.77
N GLU A 749 15.77 46.16 17.95
CA GLU A 749 16.01 46.91 19.18
C GLU A 749 16.81 46.05 20.17
N LEU A 750 17.91 46.58 20.68
CA LEU A 750 18.74 45.94 21.70
C LEU A 750 18.88 46.86 22.92
N ALA A 751 18.37 46.41 24.07
CA ALA A 751 18.30 47.18 25.30
C ALA A 751 18.85 46.41 26.51
N ASP A 752 19.01 47.13 27.63
CA ASP A 752 19.42 46.60 28.94
C ASP A 752 20.71 45.76 28.90
N SER A 753 20.66 44.49 29.31
CA SER A 753 21.76 43.52 29.22
C SER A 753 21.48 42.42 28.17
N GLY A 754 20.57 42.69 27.22
CA GLY A 754 20.21 41.77 26.16
C GLY A 754 21.40 41.36 25.30
N GLN A 755 21.34 40.18 24.70
CA GLN A 755 22.40 39.65 23.85
C GLN A 755 21.85 39.26 22.48
N VAL A 756 22.42 39.83 21.42
CA VAL A 756 22.20 39.37 20.04
C VAL A 756 23.50 38.75 19.54
N ILE A 757 23.45 37.51 19.09
CA ILE A 757 24.60 36.78 18.55
C ILE A 757 24.29 36.42 17.10
N ALA A 758 24.95 37.09 16.15
CA ALA A 758 24.83 36.80 14.73
C ALA A 758 25.90 35.77 14.33
N GLN A 759 25.54 34.49 14.34
CA GLN A 759 26.41 33.41 13.82
C GLN A 759 26.45 33.38 12.29
N ALA A 760 25.41 33.92 11.64
CA ALA A 760 25.32 34.15 10.21
C ALA A 760 24.89 35.59 9.93
N GLY A 761 24.91 36.01 8.65
CA GLY A 761 24.79 37.43 8.29
C GLY A 761 23.46 38.07 8.64
N LEU A 762 23.47 39.04 9.55
CA LEU A 762 22.29 39.81 9.96
C LEU A 762 22.19 41.08 9.11
N GLN A 763 21.02 41.34 8.52
CA GLN A 763 20.70 42.61 7.87
C GLN A 763 19.53 43.30 8.58
N ALA A 764 19.80 44.41 9.26
CA ALA A 764 18.75 45.20 9.89
C ALA A 764 18.34 46.40 8.99
N GLY A 765 17.05 46.70 8.85
CA GLY A 765 16.62 47.97 8.27
C GLY A 765 17.07 49.12 9.17
N THR A 766 16.62 49.09 10.42
CA THR A 766 17.07 49.95 11.51
C THR A 766 17.55 49.09 12.69
N LEU A 767 18.74 49.39 13.21
CA LEU A 767 19.23 48.87 14.49
C LEU A 767 19.25 50.01 15.52
N LEU A 768 18.46 49.89 16.58
CA LEU A 768 18.53 50.76 17.76
C LEU A 768 19.19 49.98 18.90
N GLN A 769 20.38 50.40 19.30
CA GLN A 769 21.10 49.80 20.41
C GLN A 769 21.26 50.79 21.55
N THR A 770 20.46 50.62 22.60
CA THR A 770 20.52 51.44 23.83
C THR A 770 21.27 50.74 24.96
N GLY A 771 21.43 49.42 24.87
CA GLY A 771 22.15 48.59 25.83
C GLY A 771 22.64 47.29 25.19
N GLY A 772 22.94 46.29 26.02
CA GLY A 772 23.21 44.93 25.60
C GLY A 772 24.51 44.74 24.80
N THR A 773 24.70 43.54 24.27
CA THR A 773 25.84 43.19 23.41
C THR A 773 25.35 42.61 22.08
N LEU A 774 25.77 43.23 20.97
CA LEU A 774 25.66 42.68 19.62
C LEU A 774 26.98 42.01 19.26
N THR A 775 27.00 40.69 19.15
CA THR A 775 28.20 39.89 18.82
C THR A 775 28.10 39.37 17.39
N LEU A 776 29.10 39.65 16.57
CA LEU A 776 29.12 39.31 15.15
C LEU A 776 30.17 38.25 14.84
N ASN A 777 29.71 37.04 14.52
CA ASN A 777 30.58 35.96 14.03
C ASN A 777 30.53 35.81 12.50
N ALA A 778 29.58 36.48 11.83
CA ALA A 778 29.50 36.60 10.38
C ALA A 778 29.23 38.06 9.95
N ALA A 779 29.60 38.38 8.70
CA ALA A 779 29.43 39.72 8.14
C ALA A 779 27.96 40.14 8.17
N SER A 780 27.68 41.27 8.83
CA SER A 780 26.35 41.79 9.11
C SER A 780 26.28 43.28 8.78
N GLY A 781 25.09 43.86 8.77
CA GLY A 781 24.93 45.28 8.51
C GLY A 781 23.56 45.83 8.86
N ALA A 782 23.46 47.15 8.78
CA ALA A 782 22.19 47.86 8.93
C ALA A 782 22.08 49.02 7.95
N GLY A 783 20.84 49.28 7.49
CA GLY A 783 20.50 50.50 6.77
C GLY A 783 20.71 51.73 7.64
N THR A 784 20.14 51.72 8.85
CA THR A 784 20.35 52.74 9.87
C THR A 784 20.85 52.14 11.18
N TYR A 785 21.92 52.69 11.77
CA TYR A 785 22.41 52.28 13.09
C TYR A 785 22.37 53.43 14.10
N ASN A 786 21.44 53.36 15.04
CA ASN A 786 21.28 54.31 16.14
C ASN A 786 21.91 53.71 17.41
N TRP A 787 23.16 54.08 17.66
CA TRP A 787 23.98 53.51 18.72
C TRP A 787 24.07 54.42 19.94
N ASN A 788 23.25 54.11 20.94
CA ASN A 788 23.04 54.90 22.15
C ASN A 788 23.50 54.21 23.44
N GLY A 789 24.23 53.09 23.35
CA GLY A 789 24.74 52.34 24.48
C GLY A 789 25.11 50.90 24.12
N GLY A 790 25.48 50.10 25.11
CA GLY A 790 25.86 48.70 24.91
C GLY A 790 27.22 48.49 24.24
N THR A 791 27.45 47.27 23.74
CA THR A 791 28.71 46.84 23.12
C THR A 791 28.46 46.28 21.73
N LEU A 792 29.27 46.70 20.75
CA LEU A 792 29.44 46.02 19.46
C LEU A 792 30.69 45.15 19.54
N ALA A 793 30.54 43.85 19.34
CA ALA A 793 31.58 42.84 19.57
C ALA A 793 31.65 41.80 18.44
N GLY A 794 32.62 40.89 18.53
CA GLY A 794 32.80 39.78 17.60
C GLY A 794 33.85 40.04 16.52
N ASN A 795 34.20 38.98 15.81
CA ASN A 795 35.35 38.96 14.91
C ASN A 795 34.98 39.34 13.46
N SER A 796 33.70 39.43 13.13
CA SER A 796 33.21 39.82 11.80
C SER A 796 32.90 41.32 11.70
N THR A 797 32.59 41.78 10.49
CA THR A 797 32.27 43.18 10.18
C THR A 797 30.79 43.50 10.36
N PHE A 798 30.51 44.69 10.88
CA PHE A 798 29.22 45.35 10.83
C PHE A 798 29.25 46.51 9.84
N SER A 799 28.48 46.44 8.75
CA SER A 799 28.44 47.51 7.74
C SER A 799 27.22 48.40 7.91
N VAL A 800 27.44 49.69 8.15
CA VAL A 800 26.40 50.73 8.05
C VAL A 800 26.35 51.18 6.60
N VAL A 801 25.20 50.97 5.93
CA VAL A 801 25.06 51.25 4.48
C VAL A 801 24.23 52.49 4.17
N GLY A 802 23.50 53.03 5.12
CA GLY A 802 22.75 54.29 4.99
C GLY A 802 23.24 55.36 5.96
N GLY A 803 22.60 55.45 7.12
CA GLY A 803 22.85 56.51 8.11
C GLY A 803 23.02 55.97 9.52
N GLY A 804 23.33 56.84 10.46
CA GLY A 804 23.33 56.46 11.87
C GLY A 804 23.87 57.51 12.80
N SER A 805 23.72 57.24 14.09
CA SER A 805 24.32 58.02 15.17
C SER A 805 25.12 57.13 16.10
N TRP A 806 26.23 57.64 16.61
CA TRP A 806 26.96 57.04 17.71
C TRP A 806 27.05 58.04 18.85
N THR A 807 26.20 57.81 19.85
CA THR A 807 26.11 58.70 21.02
C THR A 807 26.82 58.13 22.23
N ARG A 808 26.76 56.80 22.45
CA ARG A 808 27.40 56.08 23.57
C ARG A 808 27.67 54.62 23.20
N GLY A 809 28.43 53.91 24.02
CA GLY A 809 28.66 52.46 23.88
C GLY A 809 30.12 52.10 23.61
N THR A 810 30.42 50.81 23.52
CA THR A 810 31.78 50.26 23.40
C THR A 810 31.98 49.51 22.09
N LEU A 811 32.95 49.92 21.28
CA LEU A 811 33.40 49.19 20.09
C LEU A 811 34.51 48.20 20.44
N THR A 812 34.23 46.91 20.35
CA THR A 812 35.24 45.83 20.46
C THR A 812 35.29 44.92 19.23
N GLY A 813 34.26 44.98 18.36
CA GLY A 813 34.24 44.34 17.05
C GLY A 813 34.67 45.26 15.91
N ASN A 814 34.29 44.93 14.69
CA ASN A 814 34.72 45.63 13.47
C ASN A 814 33.56 46.39 12.83
N LEU A 815 33.60 47.72 12.83
CA LEU A 815 32.59 48.60 12.25
C LEU A 815 33.06 49.12 10.88
N VAL A 816 32.19 49.09 9.89
CA VAL A 816 32.43 49.61 8.54
C VAL A 816 31.37 50.65 8.22
N ILE A 817 31.79 51.83 7.79
CA ILE A 817 30.92 52.84 7.18
C ILE A 817 31.07 52.69 5.67
N ALA A 818 30.03 52.23 4.99
CA ALA A 818 30.08 51.94 3.57
C ALA A 818 30.19 53.20 2.70
N ASN A 819 30.52 53.03 1.42
CA ASN A 819 30.55 54.14 0.46
C ASN A 819 29.18 54.82 0.36
N GLY A 820 29.16 56.15 0.45
CA GLY A 820 27.92 56.95 0.46
C GLY A 820 27.14 56.92 1.79
N ALA A 821 27.54 56.11 2.77
CA ALA A 821 26.93 56.08 4.09
C ALA A 821 27.48 57.17 5.00
N SER A 822 26.74 57.51 6.06
CA SER A 822 27.19 58.45 7.09
C SER A 822 26.96 57.92 8.50
N LEU A 823 27.93 58.14 9.39
CA LEU A 823 27.79 57.93 10.82
C LEU A 823 28.09 59.24 11.55
N THR A 824 27.12 59.72 12.31
CA THR A 824 27.27 60.97 13.08
C THR A 824 27.62 60.67 14.52
N LEU A 825 28.76 61.15 14.99
CA LEU A 825 29.13 61.13 16.39
C LEU A 825 28.59 62.40 17.03
N SER A 826 27.63 62.22 17.94
CA SER A 826 26.94 63.33 18.61
C SER A 826 26.61 62.95 20.06
N GLY A 827 26.21 63.92 20.89
CA GLY A 827 25.87 63.68 22.28
C GLY A 827 27.07 63.35 23.16
N THR A 828 26.94 63.62 24.46
CA THR A 828 28.00 63.79 25.48
C THR A 828 28.75 65.10 25.31
N GLY A 829 28.30 66.15 26.01
CA GLY A 829 28.93 67.47 26.03
C GLY A 829 30.38 67.46 26.53
N SER A 830 30.99 68.65 26.60
CA SER A 830 32.45 68.85 26.78
C SER A 830 33.05 68.40 28.12
N ASP A 831 32.27 67.84 29.04
CA ASP A 831 32.70 67.57 30.42
C ASP A 831 32.55 66.07 30.77
N ASP A 832 33.51 65.28 30.28
CA ASP A 832 33.52 63.82 30.36
C ASP A 832 34.65 63.34 31.28
N VAL A 833 34.39 63.43 32.60
CA VAL A 833 35.25 62.96 33.70
C VAL A 833 34.55 61.78 34.42
N GLN A 834 35.09 60.58 34.22
CA GLN A 834 34.91 59.29 34.91
C GLN A 834 33.52 58.68 35.17
N SER A 835 32.50 58.90 34.32
CA SER A 835 31.18 58.23 34.46
C SER A 835 31.01 57.03 33.50
N THR A 836 30.07 56.11 33.75
CA THR A 836 29.71 54.91 32.93
C THR A 836 29.11 55.24 31.55
N SER A 837 29.54 56.35 30.94
CA SER A 837 28.80 57.14 29.96
C SER A 837 29.52 57.33 28.62
N TYR A 838 30.63 56.63 28.41
CA TYR A 838 31.58 56.87 27.33
C TYR A 838 31.17 56.27 25.98
N LYS A 839 31.59 56.93 24.90
CA LYS A 839 31.97 56.26 23.65
C LYS A 839 33.34 55.63 23.87
N ARG A 840 33.43 54.30 23.88
CA ARG A 840 34.66 53.55 24.14
C ARG A 840 35.12 52.83 22.89
N PHE A 841 36.43 52.84 22.65
CA PHE A 841 37.08 52.09 21.59
C PHE A 841 38.02 51.08 22.22
N GLY A 842 37.65 49.80 22.16
CA GLY A 842 38.46 48.67 22.65
C GLY A 842 39.37 48.10 21.57
N ALA A 843 39.55 46.78 21.58
CA ALA A 843 40.41 46.06 20.63
C ALA A 843 39.80 45.89 19.22
N GLY A 844 38.72 46.59 18.91
CA GLY A 844 38.00 46.50 17.65
C GLY A 844 38.63 47.33 16.51
N SER A 845 37.90 47.44 15.40
CA SER A 845 38.29 48.29 14.28
C SER A 845 37.15 49.16 13.74
N LEU A 846 37.51 50.28 13.12
CA LEU A 846 36.61 51.14 12.37
C LEU A 846 37.22 51.40 10.98
N THR A 847 36.57 50.92 9.93
CA THR A 847 36.92 51.22 8.54
C THR A 847 35.91 52.19 7.94
N ASN A 848 36.36 53.36 7.52
CA ASN A 848 35.49 54.39 6.95
C ASN A 848 35.69 54.53 5.43
N PHE A 849 34.70 54.14 4.63
CA PHE A 849 34.64 54.46 3.19
C PHE A 849 33.69 55.62 2.88
N GLY A 850 32.79 55.96 3.80
CA GLY A 850 31.81 57.04 3.67
C GLY A 850 32.20 58.30 4.44
N THR A 851 31.26 58.85 5.20
CA THR A 851 31.46 60.04 6.03
C THR A 851 31.28 59.72 7.51
N LEU A 852 32.34 59.93 8.30
CA LEU A 852 32.27 59.99 9.75
C LEU A 852 32.16 61.47 10.16
N ASN A 853 30.98 61.91 10.57
CA ASN A 853 30.74 63.28 10.98
C ASN A 853 30.85 63.42 12.50
N TRP A 854 31.92 64.02 12.98
CA TRP A 854 32.20 64.18 14.40
C TRP A 854 31.76 65.55 14.90
N LEU A 855 30.50 65.62 15.32
CA LEU A 855 29.89 66.84 15.82
C LEU A 855 30.19 67.05 17.30
N GLU A 856 30.07 66.01 18.12
CA GLU A 856 30.22 66.10 19.58
C GLU A 856 30.85 64.86 20.24
N GLY A 857 31.51 65.08 21.38
CA GLY A 857 31.89 64.06 22.35
C GLY A 857 33.31 63.50 22.20
N HIS A 858 33.85 62.99 23.32
CA HIS A 858 35.15 62.32 23.37
C HIS A 858 35.01 60.82 23.07
N ILE A 859 36.06 60.21 22.52
CA ILE A 859 36.21 58.75 22.46
C ILE A 859 37.35 58.32 23.38
N ASP A 860 37.02 57.45 24.34
CA ASP A 860 37.95 56.85 25.29
C ASP A 860 38.52 55.53 24.72
N VAL A 861 39.84 55.47 24.54
CA VAL A 861 40.53 54.29 24.01
C VAL A 861 40.95 53.37 25.16
N ILE A 862 40.30 52.21 25.24
CA ILE A 862 40.48 51.24 26.33
C ILE A 862 41.20 49.95 25.88
N GLY A 863 41.58 49.84 24.60
CA GLY A 863 42.30 48.68 24.05
C GLY A 863 43.07 49.00 22.76
N ALA A 864 43.87 48.05 22.27
CA ALA A 864 44.70 48.19 21.07
C ALA A 864 43.88 48.06 19.76
N GLY A 865 43.01 49.04 19.50
CA GLY A 865 42.15 49.08 18.31
C GLY A 865 42.80 49.70 17.06
N ARG A 866 42.08 49.66 15.93
CA ARG A 866 42.53 50.20 14.64
C ARG A 866 41.46 51.03 13.92
N VAL A 867 41.86 52.15 13.32
CA VAL A 867 41.01 52.94 12.40
C VAL A 867 41.67 53.01 11.03
N ASP A 868 40.92 52.68 9.98
CA ASP A 868 41.31 52.82 8.58
C ASP A 868 40.37 53.80 7.88
N ASN A 869 40.87 54.97 7.52
CA ASN A 869 40.10 55.98 6.81
C ASN A 869 40.39 55.97 5.31
N HIS A 870 39.37 55.67 4.52
CA HIS A 870 39.34 55.76 3.06
C HIS A 870 38.40 56.86 2.55
N GLY A 871 37.48 57.35 3.39
CA GLY A 871 36.50 58.39 3.09
C GLY A 871 36.76 59.70 3.83
N LEU A 872 35.70 60.41 4.23
CA LEU A 872 35.78 61.66 4.98
C LEU A 872 35.62 61.41 6.49
N ILE A 873 36.60 61.84 7.28
CA ILE A 873 36.40 62.12 8.70
C ILE A 873 36.31 63.63 8.85
N ASP A 874 35.13 64.12 9.22
CA ASP A 874 34.88 65.54 9.48
C ASP A 874 34.88 65.80 10.99
N LEU A 875 35.81 66.64 11.45
CA LEU A 875 35.99 67.03 12.84
C LEU A 875 35.41 68.43 13.02
N ALA A 876 34.13 68.50 13.41
CA ALA A 876 33.36 69.75 13.45
C ALA A 876 33.45 70.48 14.80
N ALA A 877 34.35 70.08 15.71
CA ALA A 877 34.49 70.66 17.04
C ALA A 877 35.85 70.29 17.72
N ASP A 878 35.98 70.57 19.02
CA ASP A 878 37.22 70.50 19.80
C ASP A 878 37.18 69.36 20.83
N PHE A 879 37.34 68.12 20.36
CA PHE A 879 37.23 66.89 21.17
C PHE A 879 38.50 66.05 21.13
N SER A 880 38.45 64.86 21.74
CA SER A 880 39.60 63.96 21.79
C SER A 880 39.27 62.53 21.44
N PHE A 881 40.24 61.88 20.79
CA PHE A 881 40.27 60.44 20.54
C PHE A 881 41.55 59.85 21.15
N GLY A 882 41.43 59.24 22.32
CA GLY A 882 42.56 58.66 23.03
C GLY A 882 42.17 58.16 24.42
N ASP A 883 43.11 57.61 25.17
CA ASP A 883 42.84 57.14 26.54
C ASP A 883 42.53 58.31 27.48
N ARG A 884 41.43 58.19 28.22
CA ARG A 884 40.96 59.13 29.24
C ARG A 884 40.79 58.46 30.61
N SER A 885 41.04 57.15 30.75
CA SER A 885 40.85 56.39 31.99
C SER A 885 41.85 55.23 32.09
N THR A 886 41.40 53.99 32.34
CA THR A 886 42.22 52.78 32.37
C THR A 886 42.17 52.06 31.02
N GLY A 887 43.14 52.31 30.14
CA GLY A 887 43.35 51.53 28.92
C GLY A 887 44.70 50.81 28.90
N THR A 888 44.83 49.84 27.98
CA THR A 888 46.11 49.18 27.66
C THR A 888 46.33 49.09 26.15
N GLY A 889 47.45 49.61 25.67
CA GLY A 889 48.00 49.33 24.34
C GLY A 889 48.12 50.54 23.42
N THR A 890 48.87 50.37 22.33
CA THR A 890 49.03 51.40 21.29
C THR A 890 47.91 51.27 20.27
N PHE A 891 47.15 52.35 20.09
CA PHE A 891 46.05 52.40 19.12
C PHE A 891 46.58 52.83 17.75
N THR A 892 46.03 52.28 16.66
CA THR A 892 46.54 52.53 15.30
C THR A 892 45.53 53.29 14.45
N MET A 893 45.99 54.33 13.76
CA MET A 893 45.18 55.08 12.79
C MET A 893 45.92 55.17 11.46
N VAL A 894 45.24 54.82 10.38
CA VAL A 894 45.77 54.98 9.02
C VAL A 894 44.78 55.78 8.18
N ASN A 895 45.21 56.95 7.73
CA ASN A 895 44.52 57.70 6.69
C ASN A 895 45.08 57.27 5.32
N HIS A 896 44.29 56.52 4.55
CA HIS A 896 44.70 56.00 3.24
C HIS A 896 44.71 57.08 2.17
N ASN A 897 45.25 56.78 0.98
CA ASN A 897 45.43 57.75 -0.11
C ASN A 897 44.12 58.46 -0.54
N SER A 898 42.99 57.75 -0.48
CA SER A 898 41.66 58.32 -0.76
C SER A 898 41.04 59.06 0.43
N GLY A 899 41.58 58.84 1.63
CA GLY A 899 41.03 59.36 2.88
C GLY A 899 41.30 60.84 3.08
N VAL A 900 40.30 61.53 3.63
CA VAL A 900 40.37 62.94 4.01
C VAL A 900 40.01 63.07 5.49
N ILE A 901 40.87 63.71 6.27
CA ILE A 901 40.56 64.18 7.62
C ILE A 901 40.45 65.70 7.55
N SER A 902 39.30 66.27 7.91
CA SER A 902 39.09 67.73 7.89
C SER A 902 38.68 68.22 9.26
N LYS A 903 39.40 69.19 9.83
CA LYS A 903 38.91 69.99 10.95
C LYS A 903 38.17 71.21 10.39
N THR A 904 36.85 71.15 10.36
CA THR A 904 36.00 72.14 9.69
C THR A 904 35.46 73.21 10.63
N ALA A 905 35.32 72.90 11.93
CA ALA A 905 34.79 73.80 12.95
C ALA A 905 35.44 73.59 14.34
N GLY A 906 35.06 74.44 15.30
CA GLY A 906 35.75 74.58 16.60
C GLY A 906 36.97 75.49 16.52
N THR A 907 37.16 76.36 17.50
CA THR A 907 38.32 77.29 17.57
C THR A 907 39.48 76.73 18.40
N GLY A 908 39.24 75.67 19.16
CA GLY A 908 40.18 75.01 20.05
C GLY A 908 40.96 73.85 19.41
N GLU A 909 41.36 72.89 20.25
CA GLU A 909 42.18 71.74 19.84
C GLU A 909 41.31 70.48 19.70
N PHE A 910 41.48 69.78 18.57
CA PHE A 910 41.11 68.37 18.47
C PHE A 910 42.36 67.51 18.69
N ALA A 911 42.31 66.59 19.65
CA ALA A 911 43.45 65.79 20.08
C ALA A 911 43.28 64.31 19.73
N ILE A 912 44.28 63.72 19.08
CA ILE A 912 44.39 62.28 18.85
C ILE A 912 45.57 61.77 19.69
N GLY A 913 45.31 60.88 20.65
CA GLY A 913 46.27 60.44 21.67
C GLY A 913 45.85 60.82 23.10
N THR A 914 46.66 60.45 24.10
CA THR A 914 46.29 60.55 25.53
C THR A 914 46.25 62.00 26.03
N LEU A 915 45.14 62.39 26.65
CA LEU A 915 44.92 63.73 27.23
C LEU A 915 45.14 63.84 28.76
N GLY A 916 45.74 62.82 29.39
CA GLY A 916 46.32 63.00 30.73
C GLY A 916 45.34 63.42 31.82
N ILE A 917 44.21 62.72 31.94
CA ILE A 917 43.43 62.80 33.19
C ILE A 917 44.28 62.11 34.28
N PRO A 918 44.46 62.71 35.48
CA PRO A 918 45.31 62.13 36.52
C PRO A 918 44.89 60.68 36.86
N GLY A 919 45.82 59.73 36.70
CA GLY A 919 45.63 58.30 37.02
C GLY A 919 45.50 57.35 35.83
N GLY A 920 45.49 57.84 34.57
CA GLY A 920 45.40 57.00 33.38
C GLY A 920 46.73 56.43 32.85
N THR A 921 46.67 55.31 32.12
CA THR A 921 47.82 54.75 31.39
C THR A 921 48.06 55.55 30.10
N ALA A 922 49.31 55.78 29.70
CA ALA A 922 49.57 56.47 28.43
C ALA A 922 49.36 55.52 27.24
N ASN A 923 48.27 55.71 26.47
CA ASN A 923 48.07 55.05 25.18
C ASN A 923 48.33 56.04 24.04
N TYR A 924 49.42 55.78 23.32
CA TYR A 924 49.80 56.59 22.17
C TYR A 924 49.17 56.05 20.89
N THR A 925 49.14 56.89 19.85
CA THR A 925 48.64 56.51 18.53
C THR A 925 49.78 56.23 17.56
N ASN A 926 49.74 55.10 16.87
CA ASN A 926 50.53 54.88 15.66
C ASN A 926 49.73 55.44 14.48
N PHE A 927 50.01 56.68 14.12
CA PHE A 927 49.32 57.40 13.07
C PHE A 927 50.12 57.39 11.77
N THR A 928 49.52 56.90 10.69
CA THR A 928 50.09 56.96 9.32
C THR A 928 49.13 57.73 8.41
N ASN A 929 49.64 58.73 7.71
CA ASN A 929 48.88 59.49 6.74
C ASN A 929 49.47 59.36 5.34
N ASN A 930 48.66 58.78 4.44
CA ASN A 930 48.87 58.74 3.00
C ASN A 930 47.87 59.63 2.24
N GLY A 931 46.82 60.12 2.93
CA GLY A 931 45.74 60.93 2.36
C GLY A 931 45.86 62.42 2.67
N ARG A 932 44.73 63.13 2.60
CA ARG A 932 44.68 64.58 2.85
C ARG A 932 44.28 64.88 4.30
N ILE A 933 44.97 65.83 4.93
CA ILE A 933 44.57 66.45 6.19
C ILE A 933 44.32 67.94 5.94
N ASN A 934 43.10 68.41 6.21
CA ASN A 934 42.73 69.82 6.14
C ASN A 934 42.46 70.35 7.55
N VAL A 935 42.97 71.54 7.87
CA VAL A 935 42.65 72.25 9.10
C VAL A 935 42.11 73.63 8.71
N PHE A 936 40.78 73.74 8.66
CA PHE A 936 40.08 74.98 8.29
C PHE A 936 39.83 75.90 9.49
N SER A 937 39.74 75.33 10.70
CA SER A 937 39.54 76.05 11.97
C SER A 937 40.30 75.38 13.12
N GLY A 938 40.72 76.15 14.12
CA GLY A 938 41.37 75.66 15.35
C GLY A 938 42.71 74.92 15.13
N ARG A 939 42.98 73.90 15.96
CA ARG A 939 44.22 73.08 15.93
C ARG A 939 43.89 71.58 15.89
N LEU A 940 44.69 70.81 15.18
CA LEU A 940 44.68 69.34 15.22
C LEU A 940 46.02 68.85 15.78
N ARG A 941 45.99 68.03 16.83
CA ARG A 941 47.19 67.57 17.53
C ARG A 941 47.22 66.06 17.64
N PHE A 942 48.41 65.47 17.41
CA PHE A 942 48.63 64.04 17.42
C PHE A 942 49.63 63.64 18.51
N ASN A 943 49.47 62.42 19.06
CA ASN A 943 50.36 61.78 20.02
C ASN A 943 50.70 62.63 21.25
N ILE A 944 49.65 63.17 21.86
CA ILE A 944 49.77 63.85 23.16
C ILE A 944 50.02 62.80 24.25
N GLY A 945 50.93 63.11 25.19
CA GLY A 945 51.11 62.41 26.45
C GLY A 945 51.11 63.39 27.61
N TYR A 946 50.86 62.92 28.83
CA TYR A 946 50.99 63.74 30.04
C TYR A 946 52.45 63.91 30.44
N SER A 947 52.74 64.96 31.21
CA SER A 947 54.09 65.25 31.69
C SER A 947 54.68 64.07 32.47
N GLY A 948 55.82 63.53 32.02
CA GLY A 948 56.49 62.37 32.64
C GLY A 948 56.05 60.99 32.12
N ALA A 949 55.10 60.90 31.19
CA ALA A 949 54.77 59.64 30.52
C ALA A 949 55.94 59.15 29.65
N PRO A 950 56.25 57.84 29.63
CA PRO A 950 57.25 57.29 28.71
C PRO A 950 56.80 57.53 27.27
N GLY A 951 57.59 58.26 26.48
CA GLY A 951 57.21 58.59 25.10
C GLY A 951 56.85 57.35 24.27
N GLY A 952 55.84 57.48 23.40
CA GLY A 952 55.37 56.39 22.56
C GLY A 952 54.53 56.87 21.37
N GLY A 953 54.10 55.92 20.54
CA GLY A 953 53.37 56.19 19.30
C GLY A 953 54.27 56.69 18.17
N THR A 954 53.71 56.80 16.97
CA THR A 954 54.39 57.29 15.77
C THR A 954 53.48 58.21 14.97
N PHE A 955 54.07 59.17 14.26
CA PHE A 955 53.37 59.94 13.24
C PHE A 955 54.19 59.86 11.96
N THR A 956 53.64 59.20 10.94
CA THR A 956 54.27 59.06 9.62
C THR A 956 53.39 59.74 8.59
N HIS A 957 53.95 60.66 7.81
CA HIS A 957 53.27 61.32 6.69
C HIS A 957 54.05 61.00 5.42
N ASN A 958 53.41 60.28 4.50
CA ASN A 958 54.01 59.82 3.24
C ASN A 958 53.63 60.72 2.07
#